data_AF-A0A938IPJ7-F1
#
_entry.id   AF-A0A938IPJ7-F1
#
_cell.length_a   1.000
_cell.length_b   1.000
_cell.length_c   1.000
_cell.angle_alpha   90.00
_cell.angle_beta   90.00
_cell.angle_gamma   90.00
#
_symmetry.space_group_name_H-M   'P 1'
#
loop_
_entity.id
_entity.type
_entity.pdbx_description
1 polymer ?
#
loop_
_entity_poly.entity_id
_entity_poly.type
_entity_poly.pdbx_seq_one_letter_code
_entity_poly.pdbx_strand_id
1 'polypeptide(L)'
;MAADSHVERVDDEPRNVLLCTLGMSWPVIPEVYAFLAPDSLPLYQNHPEFEKIDAARRDRGLEAPHEVWLVTTRGDKAVASIDLVRDWRGKLANGPVLRVWSDAVIEDLTTQEQCARFQELVLRVGLKAHEHVNRGQLVLSLAGGRKTMSADLQWAGHLFGCRALVHVLMQGNARGPADEDVDRWLAPLPRDDAARFMPVVAEACRRNELLDIELDNDGRVTSRRFPVPFPEDGKVEEWSAPDACRLRDEVRRREREGSGLLGNYLAELARVEHHENWRSVYRLPPSGIERLRSERIEPRHRDWLASLPKADLHRHIGGCLSVQQQQVVAHAIWDVLNASERGKALRSVRHLVDLDGPDWPWDWPDALGDKNSLERSHRGAALLIHADRSKLEHALYESTSPRVALTTRHDGKFKAYERPGALSGSVLLRHPAAWRPYAETLVKQARAEGLAYVELRGSPTKYGNALAFLEAFEKELRRAVHARPAADRPVFRFIIIGDRRIPESVSDAVDFAVRAKKDMPDFIAGLDIAGDERATPPRDLEDAFEKAFEVCLPITIHAGEGESAHSIWEAAYRLHADRIGHGLTIGEHAHLAQRFRDRGICIELCPTSNREVVGFRDPDVPSSESCAEYPLMTLWEQGLPLAICTDNPGIGRTTLADEFLAAARMSPRGITLWDALAMIKQSFVHAFLPSERRETLLKQVDADVFRRLAADDR
;
A
#
# COMPACT_ATOMS: atom_id res chain seq x y z
N MET A 1 -10.50 -59.30 3.55
CA MET A 1 -11.77 -59.57 2.85
C MET A 1 -11.99 -58.43 1.88
N ALA A 2 -11.92 -58.74 0.59
CA ALA A 2 -12.10 -57.79 -0.49
C ALA A 2 -13.56 -57.33 -0.52
N ALA A 3 -13.78 -56.02 -0.66
CA ALA A 3 -15.08 -55.45 -0.99
C ALA A 3 -14.84 -54.42 -2.10
N ASP A 4 -15.58 -54.62 -3.19
CA ASP A 4 -15.47 -53.98 -4.50
C ASP A 4 -15.49 -52.45 -4.44
N SER A 5 -14.43 -51.84 -4.98
CA SER A 5 -14.44 -50.45 -5.44
C SER A 5 -14.73 -50.42 -6.93
N HIS A 6 -16.00 -50.57 -7.31
CA HIS A 6 -16.46 -50.08 -8.61
C HIS A 6 -16.51 -48.55 -8.55
N VAL A 7 -15.36 -47.92 -8.80
CA VAL A 7 -15.29 -46.50 -9.14
C VAL A 7 -15.86 -46.37 -10.56
N GLU A 8 -17.07 -45.83 -10.68
CA GLU A 8 -17.58 -45.32 -11.95
C GLU A 8 -16.52 -44.38 -12.52
N ARG A 9 -16.00 -44.71 -13.71
CA ARG A 9 -15.17 -43.80 -14.49
C ARG A 9 -16.05 -42.61 -14.86
N VAL A 10 -15.89 -41.50 -14.15
CA VAL A 10 -16.38 -40.19 -14.57
C VAL A 10 -15.57 -39.80 -15.80
N ASP A 11 -16.24 -39.53 -16.92
CA ASP A 11 -15.60 -39.05 -18.16
C ASP A 11 -14.66 -37.87 -17.84
N ASP A 12 -13.37 -38.01 -18.21
CA ASP A 12 -12.29 -37.07 -17.88
C ASP A 12 -12.23 -35.85 -18.83
N GLU A 13 -13.29 -35.64 -19.63
CA GLU A 13 -13.38 -34.50 -20.55
C GLU A 13 -13.88 -33.24 -19.83
N PRO A 14 -13.28 -32.06 -20.10
CA PRO A 14 -13.70 -30.79 -19.50
C PRO A 14 -15.13 -30.43 -19.95
N ARG A 15 -16.00 -30.10 -18.99
CA ARG A 15 -17.40 -29.71 -19.28
C ARG A 15 -17.63 -28.23 -19.02
N ASN A 16 -18.12 -27.52 -20.02
CA ASN A 16 -18.49 -26.12 -19.91
C ASN A 16 -20.01 -26.02 -19.69
N VAL A 17 -20.42 -25.45 -18.55
CA VAL A 17 -21.82 -25.34 -18.14
C VAL A 17 -22.20 -23.86 -18.07
N LEU A 18 -23.30 -23.52 -18.75
CA LEU A 18 -24.01 -22.25 -18.56
C LEU A 18 -25.21 -22.49 -17.64
N LEU A 19 -25.17 -21.97 -16.42
CA LEU A 19 -26.28 -22.04 -15.47
C LEU A 19 -27.09 -20.74 -15.47
N CYS A 20 -28.39 -20.86 -15.71
CA CYS A 20 -29.33 -19.75 -15.81
C CYS A 20 -30.55 -19.99 -14.90
N THR A 21 -31.22 -18.91 -14.54
CA THR A 21 -32.60 -18.96 -14.04
C THR A 21 -33.54 -18.55 -15.15
N LEU A 22 -34.72 -19.17 -15.22
CA LEU A 22 -35.71 -18.88 -16.25
C LEU A 22 -37.03 -18.43 -15.61
N GLY A 23 -37.57 -17.34 -16.15
CA GLY A 23 -38.91 -16.84 -15.81
C GLY A 23 -39.77 -16.77 -17.07
N MET A 24 -40.44 -15.63 -17.30
CA MET A 24 -41.34 -15.46 -18.45
C MET A 24 -40.63 -15.12 -19.77
N SER A 25 -39.33 -14.80 -19.75
CA SER A 25 -38.64 -14.21 -20.90
C SER A 25 -37.55 -15.13 -21.39
N TRP A 26 -37.92 -16.10 -22.23
CA TRP A 26 -37.02 -17.09 -22.80
C TRP A 26 -35.81 -16.54 -23.60
N PRO A 27 -35.86 -15.35 -24.26
CA PRO A 27 -34.73 -14.88 -25.06
C PRO A 27 -33.43 -14.63 -24.28
N VAL A 28 -33.51 -14.52 -22.95
CA VAL A 28 -32.30 -14.41 -22.11
C VAL A 28 -31.32 -15.58 -22.32
N ILE A 29 -31.83 -16.75 -22.72
CA ILE A 29 -31.01 -17.94 -22.96
C ILE A 29 -30.21 -17.82 -24.27
N PRO A 30 -30.82 -17.61 -25.46
CA PRO A 30 -30.06 -17.38 -26.68
C PRO A 30 -29.16 -16.14 -26.59
N GLU A 31 -29.59 -15.06 -25.91
CA GLU A 31 -28.78 -13.86 -25.69
C GLU A 31 -27.42 -14.18 -25.04
N VAL A 32 -27.42 -14.98 -23.96
CA VAL A 32 -26.18 -15.32 -23.24
C VAL A 32 -25.42 -16.44 -23.95
N TYR A 33 -26.12 -17.43 -24.51
CA TYR A 33 -25.49 -18.52 -25.25
C TYR A 33 -24.73 -18.00 -26.48
N ALA A 34 -25.32 -17.08 -27.25
CA ALA A 34 -24.67 -16.48 -28.42
C ALA A 34 -23.42 -15.67 -28.07
N PHE A 35 -23.39 -15.05 -26.89
CA PHE A 35 -22.19 -14.36 -26.41
C PHE A 35 -21.06 -15.36 -26.14
N LEU A 36 -21.36 -16.53 -25.57
CA LEU A 36 -20.35 -17.55 -25.24
C LEU A 36 -19.96 -18.41 -26.45
N ALA A 37 -20.87 -18.61 -27.41
CA ALA A 37 -20.71 -19.48 -28.56
C ALA A 37 -21.02 -18.75 -29.90
N PRO A 38 -20.28 -17.67 -30.24
CA PRO A 38 -20.58 -16.86 -31.43
C PRO A 38 -20.46 -17.63 -32.75
N ASP A 39 -19.62 -18.69 -32.79
CA ASP A 39 -19.46 -19.54 -33.98
C ASP A 39 -20.67 -20.46 -34.20
N SER A 40 -21.32 -20.89 -33.12
CA SER A 40 -22.51 -21.74 -33.17
C SER A 40 -23.80 -20.94 -33.31
N LEU A 41 -23.84 -19.73 -32.74
CA LEU A 41 -24.97 -18.82 -32.81
C LEU A 41 -24.50 -17.37 -33.01
N PRO A 42 -24.46 -16.88 -34.27
CA PRO A 42 -23.89 -15.57 -34.61
C PRO A 42 -24.82 -14.39 -34.33
N LEU A 43 -25.56 -14.40 -33.21
CA LEU A 43 -26.60 -13.42 -32.87
C LEU A 43 -26.08 -11.97 -32.88
N TYR A 44 -24.87 -11.76 -32.35
CA TYR A 44 -24.23 -10.45 -32.20
C TYR A 44 -23.35 -10.05 -33.39
N GLN A 45 -23.27 -10.85 -34.47
CA GLN A 45 -22.34 -10.61 -35.57
C GLN A 45 -22.50 -9.21 -36.21
N ASN A 46 -23.71 -8.67 -36.23
CA ASN A 46 -23.99 -7.34 -36.77
C ASN A 46 -23.95 -6.22 -35.70
N HIS A 47 -23.51 -6.51 -34.47
CA HIS A 47 -23.46 -5.52 -33.39
C HIS A 47 -22.40 -4.45 -33.69
N PRO A 48 -22.68 -3.13 -33.51
CA PRO A 48 -21.72 -2.06 -33.79
C PRO A 48 -20.39 -2.17 -33.02
N GLU A 49 -20.45 -2.71 -31.80
CA GLU A 49 -19.30 -2.99 -30.93
C GLU A 49 -18.93 -4.50 -30.87
N PHE A 50 -19.18 -5.29 -31.92
CA PHE A 50 -18.92 -6.75 -31.91
C PHE A 50 -17.50 -7.11 -31.46
N GLU A 51 -16.46 -6.44 -31.98
CA GLU A 51 -15.06 -6.69 -31.61
C GLU A 51 -14.81 -6.51 -30.10
N LYS A 52 -15.46 -5.53 -29.47
CA LYS A 52 -15.34 -5.29 -28.03
C LYS A 52 -16.06 -6.36 -27.22
N ILE A 53 -17.22 -6.80 -27.68
CA ILE A 53 -17.99 -7.90 -27.07
C ILE A 53 -17.15 -9.18 -27.13
N ASP A 54 -16.63 -9.53 -28.31
CA ASP A 54 -15.84 -10.74 -28.49
C ASP A 54 -14.49 -10.68 -27.75
N ALA A 55 -13.84 -9.50 -27.68
CA ALA A 55 -12.66 -9.30 -26.85
C ALA A 55 -12.95 -9.57 -25.36
N ALA A 56 -14.08 -9.08 -24.83
CA ALA A 56 -14.45 -9.30 -23.42
C ALA A 56 -14.61 -10.78 -23.04
N ARG A 57 -14.98 -11.62 -24.02
CA ARG A 57 -15.05 -13.09 -23.93
C ARG A 57 -13.65 -13.72 -24.02
N ARG A 58 -12.88 -13.37 -25.06
CA ARG A 58 -11.52 -13.91 -25.31
C ARG A 58 -10.54 -13.58 -24.20
N ASP A 59 -10.54 -12.36 -23.70
CA ASP A 59 -9.64 -11.91 -22.62
C ASP A 59 -9.84 -12.69 -21.31
N ARG A 60 -11.05 -13.22 -21.11
CA ARG A 60 -11.39 -14.09 -19.97
C ARG A 60 -11.35 -15.58 -20.31
N GLY A 61 -10.98 -15.93 -21.54
CA GLY A 61 -10.95 -17.31 -22.02
C GLY A 61 -12.28 -18.02 -21.86
N LEU A 62 -13.40 -17.35 -22.12
CA LEU A 62 -14.73 -17.96 -22.03
C LEU A 62 -15.01 -18.81 -23.27
N GLU A 63 -15.43 -20.05 -23.03
CA GLU A 63 -15.67 -21.06 -24.05
C GLU A 63 -17.17 -21.35 -24.22
N ALA A 64 -17.51 -21.94 -25.37
CA ALA A 64 -18.88 -22.36 -25.66
C ALA A 64 -19.36 -23.41 -24.65
N PRO A 65 -20.58 -23.26 -24.09
CA PRO A 65 -21.10 -24.21 -23.12
C PRO A 65 -21.58 -25.49 -23.83
N HIS A 66 -21.15 -26.64 -23.30
CA HIS A 66 -21.61 -27.98 -23.69
C HIS A 66 -23.00 -28.28 -23.11
N GLU A 67 -23.30 -27.72 -21.92
CA GLU A 67 -24.57 -27.90 -21.25
C GLU A 67 -25.17 -26.54 -20.84
N VAL A 68 -26.48 -26.39 -20.99
CA VAL A 68 -27.28 -25.27 -20.47
C VAL A 68 -28.17 -25.81 -19.35
N TRP A 69 -27.97 -25.28 -18.15
CA TRP A 69 -28.69 -25.68 -16.96
C TRP A 69 -29.67 -24.58 -16.58
N LEU A 70 -30.94 -24.93 -16.40
CA LEU A 70 -32.02 -23.99 -16.10
C LEU A 70 -32.64 -24.32 -14.75
N VAL A 71 -32.78 -23.30 -13.90
CA VAL A 71 -33.60 -23.37 -12.68
C VAL A 71 -34.82 -22.48 -12.85
N THR A 72 -36.01 -23.03 -12.67
CA THR A 72 -37.28 -22.38 -13.03
C THR A 72 -38.41 -22.69 -12.04
N THR A 73 -39.51 -21.96 -12.14
CA THR A 73 -40.77 -22.29 -11.46
C THR A 73 -41.65 -23.18 -12.36
N ARG A 74 -42.70 -23.78 -11.79
CA ARG A 74 -43.63 -24.67 -12.51
C ARG A 74 -44.83 -23.96 -13.17
N GLY A 75 -44.91 -22.64 -13.07
CA GLY A 75 -46.05 -21.87 -13.59
C GLY A 75 -46.13 -21.89 -15.12
N ASP A 76 -47.34 -21.75 -15.67
CA ASP A 76 -47.62 -21.90 -17.12
C ASP A 76 -46.69 -21.08 -18.03
N LYS A 77 -46.36 -19.85 -17.63
CA LYS A 77 -45.46 -18.97 -18.40
C LYS A 77 -44.01 -19.47 -18.44
N ALA A 78 -43.57 -20.10 -17.35
CA ALA A 78 -42.24 -20.70 -17.30
C ALA A 78 -42.20 -21.97 -18.16
N VAL A 79 -43.25 -22.79 -18.11
CA VAL A 79 -43.39 -23.97 -18.98
C VAL A 79 -43.37 -23.56 -20.46
N ALA A 80 -44.16 -22.55 -20.84
CA ALA A 80 -44.13 -22.02 -22.21
C ALA A 80 -42.75 -21.51 -22.63
N SER A 81 -42.01 -20.86 -21.72
CA SER A 81 -40.65 -20.40 -21.97
C SER A 81 -39.67 -21.57 -22.17
N ILE A 82 -39.82 -22.68 -21.43
CA ILE A 82 -39.00 -23.89 -21.59
C ILE A 82 -39.25 -24.52 -22.96
N ASP A 83 -40.51 -24.57 -23.42
CA ASP A 83 -40.85 -25.13 -24.71
C ASP A 83 -40.25 -24.32 -25.87
N LEU A 84 -40.21 -22.99 -25.75
CA LEU A 84 -39.51 -22.13 -26.70
C LEU A 84 -37.99 -22.35 -26.68
N VAL A 85 -37.38 -22.53 -25.50
CA VAL A 85 -35.95 -22.89 -25.40
C VAL A 85 -35.68 -24.26 -26.02
N ARG A 86 -36.58 -25.24 -25.88
CA ARG A 86 -36.46 -26.56 -26.51
C ARG A 86 -36.55 -26.48 -28.03
N ASP A 87 -37.50 -25.72 -28.58
CA ASP A 87 -37.61 -25.51 -30.03
C ASP A 87 -36.36 -24.82 -30.58
N TRP A 88 -35.92 -23.73 -29.94
CA TRP A 88 -34.69 -23.02 -30.30
C TRP A 88 -33.48 -23.95 -30.30
N ARG A 89 -33.29 -24.71 -29.22
CA ARG A 89 -32.20 -25.66 -29.08
C ARG A 89 -32.25 -26.73 -30.19
N GLY A 90 -33.45 -27.25 -30.50
CA GLY A 90 -33.65 -28.30 -31.51
C GLY A 90 -33.32 -27.84 -32.93
N LYS A 91 -33.32 -26.52 -33.18
CA LYS A 91 -32.96 -25.93 -34.46
C LYS A 91 -31.47 -25.57 -34.58
N LEU A 92 -30.69 -25.67 -33.51
CA LEU A 92 -29.22 -25.50 -33.56
C LEU A 92 -28.56 -26.78 -34.08
N ALA A 93 -27.57 -26.63 -34.97
CA ALA A 93 -26.85 -27.77 -35.56
C ALA A 93 -26.19 -28.68 -34.50
N ASN A 94 -25.67 -28.09 -33.42
CA ASN A 94 -25.11 -28.78 -32.25
C ASN A 94 -25.64 -28.13 -30.97
N GLY A 95 -26.95 -28.27 -30.71
CA GLY A 95 -27.59 -27.71 -29.53
C GLY A 95 -26.98 -28.26 -28.22
N PRO A 96 -26.75 -27.42 -27.20
CA PRO A 96 -26.19 -27.87 -25.92
C PRO A 96 -27.12 -28.85 -25.22
N VAL A 97 -26.60 -29.70 -24.33
CA VAL A 97 -27.44 -30.53 -23.45
C VAL A 97 -28.25 -29.61 -22.55
N LEU A 98 -29.57 -29.80 -22.49
CA LEU A 98 -30.46 -28.96 -21.70
C LEU A 98 -30.91 -29.70 -20.45
N ARG A 99 -30.56 -29.19 -19.27
CA ARG A 99 -31.02 -29.75 -17.99
C ARG A 99 -31.88 -28.74 -17.26
N VAL A 100 -33.08 -29.15 -16.84
CA VAL A 100 -34.05 -28.23 -16.25
C VAL A 100 -34.51 -28.74 -14.89
N TRP A 101 -34.39 -27.88 -13.89
CA TRP A 101 -34.91 -28.09 -12.54
C TRP A 101 -36.07 -27.15 -12.28
N SER A 102 -37.18 -27.69 -11.80
CA SER A 102 -38.28 -26.90 -11.27
C SER A 102 -38.55 -27.29 -9.83
N ASP A 103 -38.96 -26.33 -8.99
CA ASP A 103 -39.53 -26.70 -7.69
C ASP A 103 -40.91 -27.32 -7.89
N ALA A 104 -41.20 -28.38 -7.13
CA ALA A 104 -42.45 -29.15 -7.24
C ALA A 104 -43.71 -28.35 -6.82
N VAL A 105 -43.57 -27.25 -6.07
CA VAL A 105 -44.69 -26.51 -5.47
C VAL A 105 -44.75 -25.05 -5.93
N ILE A 106 -43.61 -24.45 -6.33
CA ILE A 106 -43.55 -23.02 -6.65
C ILE A 106 -44.06 -22.75 -8.07
N GLU A 107 -45.24 -22.14 -8.19
CA GLU A 107 -45.76 -21.62 -9.47
C GLU A 107 -45.24 -20.20 -9.77
N ASP A 108 -45.23 -19.32 -8.77
CA ASP A 108 -44.66 -17.97 -8.81
C ASP A 108 -44.01 -17.62 -7.45
N LEU A 109 -43.09 -16.66 -7.45
CA LEU A 109 -42.37 -16.19 -6.27
C LEU A 109 -43.07 -14.97 -5.67
N THR A 110 -44.10 -15.20 -4.86
CA THR A 110 -44.90 -14.14 -4.22
C THR A 110 -44.67 -14.01 -2.73
N THR A 111 -44.12 -15.03 -2.07
CA THR A 111 -43.81 -15.00 -0.63
C THR A 111 -42.32 -15.16 -0.34
N GLN A 112 -41.89 -14.73 0.86
CA GLN A 112 -40.52 -14.92 1.33
C GLN A 112 -40.15 -16.40 1.44
N GLU A 113 -41.08 -17.26 1.87
CA GLU A 113 -40.85 -18.70 1.99
C GLU A 113 -40.59 -19.35 0.63
N GLN A 114 -41.37 -18.97 -0.39
CA GLN A 114 -41.14 -19.41 -1.77
C GLN A 114 -39.79 -18.93 -2.31
N CYS A 115 -39.42 -17.66 -2.06
CA CYS A 115 -38.11 -17.14 -2.45
C CYS A 115 -36.98 -17.93 -1.78
N ALA A 116 -37.10 -18.20 -0.48
CA ALA A 116 -36.09 -18.90 0.29
C ALA A 116 -35.96 -20.38 -0.15
N ARG A 117 -37.05 -21.00 -0.59
CA ARG A 117 -37.09 -22.36 -1.15
C ARG A 117 -36.51 -22.41 -2.56
N PHE A 118 -36.81 -21.42 -3.40
CA PHE A 118 -36.20 -21.30 -4.73
C PHE A 118 -34.68 -21.07 -4.64
N GLN A 119 -34.25 -20.20 -3.71
CA GLN A 119 -32.84 -19.98 -3.41
C GLN A 119 -32.13 -21.28 -3.00
N GLU A 120 -32.77 -22.13 -2.18
CA GLU A 120 -32.23 -23.45 -1.83
C GLU A 120 -32.00 -24.33 -3.07
N LEU A 121 -32.95 -24.36 -4.01
CA LEU A 121 -32.80 -25.09 -5.26
C LEU A 121 -31.64 -24.53 -6.10
N VAL A 122 -31.57 -23.20 -6.27
CA VAL A 122 -30.48 -22.53 -7.02
C VAL A 122 -29.12 -22.87 -6.40
N LEU A 123 -28.99 -22.83 -5.06
CA LEU A 123 -27.74 -23.17 -4.39
C LEU A 123 -27.34 -24.63 -4.60
N ARG A 124 -28.28 -25.58 -4.54
CA ARG A 124 -27.97 -27.00 -4.77
C ARG A 124 -27.56 -27.27 -6.21
N VAL A 125 -28.26 -26.68 -7.17
CA VAL A 125 -27.92 -26.78 -8.59
C VAL A 125 -26.57 -26.12 -8.86
N GLY A 126 -26.30 -24.95 -8.28
CA GLY A 126 -25.00 -24.28 -8.38
C GLY A 126 -23.85 -25.10 -7.80
N LEU A 127 -24.04 -25.70 -6.62
CA LEU A 127 -23.06 -26.61 -6.01
C LEU A 127 -22.82 -27.84 -6.90
N LYS A 128 -23.89 -28.44 -7.42
CA LYS A 128 -23.80 -29.58 -8.34
C LYS A 128 -23.07 -29.19 -9.64
N ALA A 129 -23.35 -28.02 -10.19
CA ALA A 129 -22.71 -27.52 -11.40
C ALA A 129 -21.21 -27.29 -11.19
N HIS A 130 -20.84 -26.69 -10.06
CA HIS A 130 -19.44 -26.47 -9.68
C HIS A 130 -18.65 -27.78 -9.59
N GLU A 131 -19.24 -28.82 -8.99
CA GLU A 131 -18.61 -30.15 -8.92
C GLU A 131 -18.63 -30.89 -10.26
N HIS A 132 -19.60 -30.59 -11.14
CA HIS A 132 -19.79 -31.25 -12.43
C HIS A 132 -18.86 -30.76 -13.54
N VAL A 133 -18.53 -29.46 -13.58
CA VAL A 133 -17.70 -28.89 -14.66
C VAL A 133 -16.28 -29.46 -14.70
N ASN A 134 -15.79 -30.03 -13.59
CA ASN A 134 -14.44 -30.58 -13.45
C ASN A 134 -13.39 -29.56 -13.98
N ARG A 135 -12.47 -29.97 -14.86
CA ARG A 135 -11.46 -29.10 -15.49
C ARG A 135 -12.02 -28.07 -16.50
N GLY A 136 -13.35 -28.03 -16.70
CA GLY A 136 -14.03 -27.08 -17.58
C GLY A 136 -14.45 -25.78 -16.88
N GLN A 137 -15.51 -25.16 -17.38
CA GLN A 137 -15.95 -23.82 -16.94
C GLN A 137 -17.40 -23.80 -16.46
N LEU A 138 -17.64 -23.19 -15.30
CA LEU A 138 -18.99 -22.78 -14.88
C LEU A 138 -19.18 -21.29 -15.18
N VAL A 139 -20.19 -20.96 -15.98
CA VAL A 139 -20.61 -19.58 -16.24
C VAL A 139 -22.03 -19.41 -15.73
N LEU A 140 -22.30 -18.33 -14.97
CA LEU A 140 -23.63 -18.05 -14.44
C LEU A 140 -24.23 -16.84 -15.17
N SER A 141 -25.46 -16.98 -15.63
CA SER A 141 -26.23 -15.87 -16.21
C SER A 141 -27.00 -15.12 -15.13
N LEU A 142 -26.72 -13.83 -14.99
CA LEU A 142 -27.53 -12.91 -14.21
C LEU A 142 -28.73 -12.37 -15.00
N ALA A 143 -28.82 -12.69 -16.30
CA ALA A 143 -29.97 -12.39 -17.14
C ALA A 143 -31.01 -13.50 -17.00
N GLY A 144 -32.04 -13.29 -16.18
CA GLY A 144 -33.10 -14.29 -16.00
C GLY A 144 -34.06 -13.97 -14.85
N GLY A 145 -35.37 -14.10 -15.12
CA GLY A 145 -36.40 -14.11 -14.09
C GLY A 145 -36.62 -12.81 -13.30
N ARG A 146 -37.08 -12.95 -12.05
CA ARG A 146 -37.23 -11.81 -11.11
C ARG A 146 -35.85 -11.40 -10.59
N LYS A 147 -35.69 -10.14 -10.15
CA LYS A 147 -34.43 -9.61 -9.57
C LYS A 147 -33.85 -10.50 -8.46
N THR A 148 -34.70 -11.19 -7.71
CA THR A 148 -34.30 -12.14 -6.66
C THR A 148 -33.57 -13.36 -7.22
N MET A 149 -33.97 -13.88 -8.39
CA MET A 149 -33.35 -15.04 -9.03
C MET A 149 -31.92 -14.75 -9.49
N SER A 150 -31.68 -13.57 -10.07
CA SER A 150 -30.32 -13.12 -10.43
C SER A 150 -29.43 -12.97 -9.19
N ALA A 151 -29.97 -12.45 -8.08
CA ALA A 151 -29.24 -12.33 -6.83
C ALA A 151 -28.87 -13.71 -6.25
N ASP A 152 -29.76 -14.70 -6.37
CA ASP A 152 -29.50 -16.07 -5.93
C ASP A 152 -28.36 -16.73 -6.73
N LEU A 153 -28.33 -16.52 -8.06
CA LEU A 153 -27.21 -17.00 -8.90
C LEU A 153 -25.91 -16.26 -8.60
N GLN A 154 -25.96 -14.95 -8.37
CA GLN A 154 -24.77 -14.20 -7.97
C GLN A 154 -24.22 -14.74 -6.65
N TRP A 155 -25.09 -15.05 -5.69
CA TRP A 155 -24.68 -15.64 -4.41
C TRP A 155 -24.10 -17.04 -4.59
N ALA A 156 -24.72 -17.90 -5.41
CA ALA A 156 -24.18 -19.22 -5.75
C ALA A 156 -22.80 -19.12 -6.40
N GLY A 157 -22.58 -18.14 -7.29
CA GLY A 157 -21.28 -17.87 -7.89
C GLY A 157 -20.21 -17.50 -6.87
N HIS A 158 -20.55 -16.65 -5.89
CA HIS A 158 -19.64 -16.27 -4.80
C HIS A 158 -19.33 -17.42 -3.84
N LEU A 159 -20.30 -18.30 -3.60
CA LEU A 159 -20.12 -19.43 -2.70
C LEU A 159 -19.31 -20.55 -3.34
N PHE A 160 -19.68 -20.97 -4.55
CA PHE A 160 -19.11 -22.15 -5.17
C PHE A 160 -18.00 -21.83 -6.16
N GLY A 161 -17.92 -20.60 -6.67
CA GLY A 161 -16.94 -20.19 -7.66
C GLY A 161 -17.44 -20.43 -9.09
N CYS A 162 -17.10 -19.50 -9.99
CA CYS A 162 -17.45 -19.56 -11.40
C CYS A 162 -16.40 -18.80 -12.23
N ARG A 163 -16.26 -19.17 -13.50
CA ARG A 163 -15.34 -18.51 -14.43
C ARG A 163 -15.80 -17.09 -14.75
N ALA A 164 -17.11 -16.89 -14.85
CA ALA A 164 -17.70 -15.59 -15.10
C ALA A 164 -19.16 -15.52 -14.62
N LEU A 165 -19.52 -14.35 -14.08
CA LEU A 165 -20.88 -13.86 -14.02
C LEU A 165 -21.16 -13.01 -15.27
N VAL A 166 -22.12 -13.43 -16.08
CA VAL A 166 -22.49 -12.77 -17.34
C VAL A 166 -23.87 -12.14 -17.21
N HIS A 167 -24.02 -10.92 -17.72
CA HIS A 167 -25.32 -10.28 -17.87
C HIS A 167 -25.45 -9.68 -19.27
N VAL A 168 -26.67 -9.45 -19.74
CA VAL A 168 -26.94 -8.78 -21.01
C VAL A 168 -27.75 -7.53 -20.68
N LEU A 169 -27.12 -6.37 -20.87
CA LEU A 169 -27.76 -5.09 -20.64
C LEU A 169 -28.64 -4.77 -21.85
N MET A 170 -29.89 -4.42 -21.59
CA MET A 170 -30.87 -4.08 -22.61
C MET A 170 -31.16 -2.58 -22.59
N GLN A 171 -31.10 -1.92 -23.75
CA GLN A 171 -31.50 -0.52 -23.89
C GLN A 171 -32.98 -0.38 -24.25
N GLY A 172 -33.71 0.43 -23.47
CA GLY A 172 -35.12 0.70 -23.69
C GLY A 172 -36.02 -0.52 -23.48
N ASN A 173 -37.21 -0.50 -24.08
CA ASN A 173 -38.17 -1.61 -24.01
C ASN A 173 -38.02 -2.50 -25.26
N ALA A 174 -36.87 -3.19 -25.37
CA ALA A 174 -36.52 -3.95 -26.56
C ALA A 174 -37.29 -5.27 -26.71
N ARG A 175 -38.11 -5.65 -25.71
CA ARG A 175 -38.89 -6.90 -25.72
C ARG A 175 -40.35 -6.69 -26.15
N GLY A 176 -40.89 -7.64 -26.92
CA GLY A 176 -42.24 -7.58 -27.46
C GLY A 176 -42.72 -8.91 -28.06
N PRO A 177 -43.91 -8.93 -28.71
CA PRO A 177 -44.53 -10.16 -29.22
C PRO A 177 -43.68 -10.91 -30.27
N ALA A 178 -42.82 -10.18 -30.98
CA ALA A 178 -41.89 -10.76 -31.96
C ALA A 178 -40.78 -11.63 -31.31
N ASP A 179 -40.65 -11.59 -29.98
CA ASP A 179 -39.68 -12.43 -29.26
C ASP A 179 -40.14 -13.88 -29.10
N GLU A 180 -41.42 -14.19 -29.37
CA GLU A 180 -41.93 -15.57 -29.41
C GLU A 180 -41.54 -16.30 -30.70
N ASP A 181 -41.09 -15.56 -31.73
CA ASP A 181 -40.54 -16.15 -32.95
C ASP A 181 -39.14 -16.71 -32.70
N VAL A 182 -39.04 -18.03 -32.57
CA VAL A 182 -37.79 -18.74 -32.34
C VAL A 182 -36.75 -18.50 -33.46
N ASP A 183 -37.21 -18.36 -34.71
CA ASP A 183 -36.30 -18.26 -35.86
C ASP A 183 -35.52 -16.95 -35.86
N ARG A 184 -36.09 -15.90 -35.25
CA ARG A 184 -35.41 -14.62 -34.99
C ARG A 184 -34.12 -14.80 -34.17
N TRP A 185 -34.07 -15.78 -33.27
CA TRP A 185 -32.96 -16.02 -32.34
C TRP A 185 -31.96 -17.06 -32.82
N LEU A 186 -32.03 -17.46 -34.10
CA LEU A 186 -31.09 -18.39 -34.75
C LEU A 186 -30.16 -17.71 -35.75
N ALA A 187 -30.48 -16.47 -36.15
CA ALA A 187 -29.74 -15.71 -37.15
C ALA A 187 -29.13 -14.44 -36.55
N PRO A 188 -28.12 -13.82 -37.21
CA PRO A 188 -27.63 -12.51 -36.81
C PRO A 188 -28.76 -11.49 -36.71
N LEU A 189 -28.88 -10.82 -35.56
CA LEU A 189 -29.88 -9.78 -35.39
C LEU A 189 -29.60 -8.63 -36.37
N PRO A 190 -30.64 -7.92 -36.85
CA PRO A 190 -30.46 -6.65 -37.55
C PRO A 190 -29.62 -5.69 -36.70
N ARG A 191 -28.77 -4.87 -37.34
CA ARG A 191 -27.81 -3.99 -36.65
C ARG A 191 -28.44 -3.14 -35.54
N ASP A 192 -29.62 -2.57 -35.79
CA ASP A 192 -30.32 -1.70 -34.84
C ASP A 192 -30.93 -2.46 -33.66
N ASP A 193 -31.29 -3.74 -33.86
CA ASP A 193 -31.77 -4.61 -32.80
C ASP A 193 -30.60 -5.16 -31.98
N ALA A 194 -29.52 -5.58 -32.65
CA ALA A 194 -28.29 -6.04 -32.00
C ALA A 194 -27.76 -4.96 -31.05
N ALA A 195 -27.69 -3.69 -31.49
CA ALA A 195 -27.18 -2.56 -30.70
C ALA A 195 -27.92 -2.31 -29.37
N ARG A 196 -29.11 -2.91 -29.18
CA ARG A 196 -29.89 -2.79 -27.93
C ARG A 196 -29.42 -3.76 -26.84
N PHE A 197 -28.61 -4.76 -27.19
CA PHE A 197 -28.16 -5.80 -26.27
C PHE A 197 -26.63 -5.75 -26.12
N MET A 198 -26.17 -5.49 -24.90
CA MET A 198 -24.75 -5.43 -24.57
C MET A 198 -24.40 -6.50 -23.52
N PRO A 199 -23.79 -7.62 -23.93
CA PRO A 199 -23.22 -8.58 -23.00
C PRO A 199 -22.11 -7.93 -22.16
N VAL A 200 -22.15 -8.16 -20.85
CA VAL A 200 -21.14 -7.71 -19.90
C VAL A 200 -20.73 -8.86 -19.00
N VAL A 201 -19.44 -8.94 -18.73
CA VAL A 201 -18.90 -9.90 -17.76
C VAL A 201 -18.51 -9.12 -16.51
N ALA A 202 -19.18 -9.40 -15.40
CA ALA A 202 -19.00 -8.67 -14.16
C ALA A 202 -17.68 -9.07 -13.47
N GLU A 203 -17.55 -10.33 -13.07
CA GLU A 203 -16.38 -10.83 -12.35
C GLU A 203 -16.24 -12.35 -12.44
N ALA A 204 -15.09 -12.86 -12.02
CA ALA A 204 -14.83 -14.28 -11.79
C ALA A 204 -14.82 -14.54 -10.27
N CYS A 205 -15.45 -15.62 -9.83
CA CYS A 205 -15.58 -15.95 -8.42
C CYS A 205 -14.77 -17.22 -8.09
N ARG A 206 -14.20 -17.27 -6.89
CA ARG A 206 -13.59 -18.48 -6.33
C ARG A 206 -14.52 -19.12 -5.32
N ARG A 207 -14.41 -20.43 -5.15
CA ARG A 207 -15.12 -21.15 -4.10
C ARG A 207 -14.74 -20.58 -2.74
N ASN A 208 -15.75 -20.38 -1.89
CA ASN A 208 -15.56 -19.89 -0.54
C ASN A 208 -15.00 -21.01 0.35
N GLU A 209 -13.86 -20.73 0.98
CA GLU A 209 -13.14 -21.69 1.82
C GLU A 209 -13.96 -22.19 3.01
N LEU A 210 -14.94 -21.39 3.50
CA LEU A 210 -15.84 -21.78 4.59
C LEU A 210 -16.60 -23.09 4.27
N LEU A 211 -16.82 -23.40 3.00
CA LEU A 211 -17.51 -24.61 2.57
C LEU A 211 -16.66 -25.88 2.71
N ASP A 212 -15.34 -25.73 2.84
CA ASP A 212 -14.36 -26.82 2.86
C ASP A 212 -13.80 -27.10 4.26
N ILE A 213 -14.11 -26.24 5.24
CA ILE A 213 -13.80 -26.44 6.66
C ILE A 213 -14.73 -27.50 7.25
N GLU A 214 -14.19 -28.43 8.03
CA GLU A 214 -14.98 -29.37 8.82
C GLU A 214 -15.32 -28.72 10.17
N LEU A 215 -16.60 -28.44 10.42
CA LEU A 215 -17.09 -27.86 11.68
C LEU A 215 -17.92 -28.91 12.41
N ASP A 216 -17.63 -29.16 13.69
CA ASP A 216 -18.46 -29.97 14.61
C ASP A 216 -18.98 -31.32 14.04
N ASN A 217 -18.13 -32.03 13.28
CA ASN A 217 -18.41 -33.29 12.57
C ASN A 217 -19.35 -33.21 11.35
N ASP A 218 -19.72 -32.01 10.88
CA ASP A 218 -20.61 -31.83 9.73
C ASP A 218 -19.94 -32.02 8.35
N GLY A 219 -18.63 -32.29 8.30
CA GLY A 219 -17.91 -32.52 7.05
C GLY A 219 -17.97 -31.33 6.07
N ARG A 220 -17.50 -31.54 4.83
CA ARG A 220 -17.50 -30.52 3.77
C ARG A 220 -18.88 -30.35 3.13
N VAL A 221 -19.16 -29.15 2.63
CA VAL A 221 -20.37 -28.87 1.84
C VAL A 221 -20.17 -29.40 0.41
N THR A 222 -20.82 -30.52 0.11
CA THR A 222 -20.74 -31.20 -1.19
C THR A 222 -22.12 -31.53 -1.76
N SER A 223 -22.24 -31.70 -3.07
CA SER A 223 -23.52 -32.09 -3.70
C SER A 223 -23.97 -33.49 -3.27
N ARG A 224 -23.05 -34.33 -2.75
CA ARG A 224 -23.39 -35.61 -2.13
C ARG A 224 -24.10 -35.44 -0.79
N ARG A 225 -23.71 -34.46 0.02
CA ARG A 225 -24.36 -34.11 1.31
C ARG A 225 -25.66 -33.35 1.10
N PHE A 226 -25.71 -32.49 0.08
CA PHE A 226 -26.88 -31.69 -0.29
C PHE A 226 -27.37 -32.04 -1.70
N PRO A 227 -27.98 -33.22 -1.88
CA PRO A 227 -28.32 -33.73 -3.20
C PRO A 227 -29.43 -32.92 -3.86
N VAL A 228 -29.38 -32.90 -5.19
CA VAL A 228 -30.43 -32.47 -6.10
C VAL A 228 -30.55 -33.53 -7.19
N PRO A 229 -31.76 -33.85 -7.68
CA PRO A 229 -31.94 -34.73 -8.83
C PRO A 229 -31.09 -34.28 -10.03
N PHE A 230 -30.74 -35.20 -10.91
CA PHE A 230 -29.96 -34.89 -12.10
C PHE A 230 -30.81 -35.15 -13.35
N PRO A 231 -31.39 -34.11 -13.98
CA PRO A 231 -32.32 -34.23 -15.10
C PRO A 231 -31.65 -34.88 -16.31
N GLU A 232 -32.38 -35.74 -17.01
CA GLU A 232 -32.02 -36.16 -18.36
C GLU A 232 -32.15 -34.99 -19.34
N ASP A 233 -31.48 -35.12 -20.48
CA ASP A 233 -31.47 -34.09 -21.52
C ASP A 233 -32.89 -33.74 -22.01
N GLY A 234 -33.24 -32.47 -21.95
CA GLY A 234 -34.52 -31.91 -22.34
C GLY A 234 -35.67 -32.15 -21.36
N LYS A 235 -35.51 -32.96 -20.31
CA LYS A 235 -36.55 -33.22 -19.30
C LYS A 235 -36.52 -32.18 -18.17
N VAL A 236 -37.71 -31.85 -17.67
CA VAL A 236 -37.87 -31.04 -16.45
C VAL A 236 -37.97 -32.00 -15.28
N GLU A 237 -37.03 -31.90 -14.34
CA GLU A 237 -37.05 -32.68 -13.11
C GLU A 237 -37.61 -31.83 -11.98
N GLU A 238 -38.62 -32.34 -11.29
CA GLU A 238 -39.22 -31.66 -10.15
C GLU A 238 -38.42 -31.94 -8.87
N TRP A 239 -38.09 -30.86 -8.15
CA TRP A 239 -37.39 -30.92 -6.88
C TRP A 239 -38.33 -30.58 -5.73
N SER A 240 -38.27 -31.43 -4.70
CA SER A 240 -38.96 -31.20 -3.43
C SER A 240 -37.94 -30.84 -2.34
N ALA A 241 -38.18 -29.73 -1.63
CA ALA A 241 -37.31 -29.33 -0.54
C ALA A 241 -37.31 -30.36 0.58
N PRO A 242 -36.13 -30.75 1.10
CA PRO A 242 -36.04 -31.71 2.19
C PRO A 242 -36.48 -31.07 3.52
N ASP A 243 -37.04 -31.92 4.40
CA ASP A 243 -37.51 -31.52 5.74
C ASP A 243 -36.34 -31.14 6.67
N ALA A 244 -35.16 -31.71 6.46
CA ALA A 244 -33.93 -31.45 7.20
C ALA A 244 -32.73 -31.24 6.25
N CYS A 245 -31.60 -30.72 6.77
CA CYS A 245 -30.35 -30.54 6.02
C CYS A 245 -30.48 -29.60 4.79
N ARG A 246 -30.90 -28.35 5.05
CA ARG A 246 -30.98 -27.28 4.04
C ARG A 246 -29.61 -26.64 3.82
N LEU A 247 -29.15 -26.62 2.57
CA LEU A 247 -27.85 -26.07 2.18
C LEU A 247 -27.76 -24.59 2.53
N ARG A 248 -28.81 -23.82 2.26
CA ARG A 248 -28.92 -22.40 2.58
C ARG A 248 -28.71 -22.13 4.07
N ASP A 249 -29.31 -22.95 4.92
CA ASP A 249 -29.25 -22.75 6.38
C ASP A 249 -27.86 -23.13 6.91
N GLU A 250 -27.22 -24.17 6.36
CA GLU A 250 -25.83 -24.52 6.65
C GLU A 250 -24.85 -23.42 6.20
N VAL A 251 -24.99 -22.92 4.96
CA VAL A 251 -24.17 -21.80 4.45
C VAL A 251 -24.28 -20.59 5.38
N ARG A 252 -25.51 -20.17 5.72
CA ARG A 252 -25.74 -19.03 6.63
C ARG A 252 -25.22 -19.28 8.04
N ARG A 253 -25.25 -20.52 8.53
CA ARG A 253 -24.64 -20.90 9.81
C ARG A 253 -23.14 -20.67 9.76
N ARG A 254 -22.45 -21.21 8.75
CA ARG A 254 -21.01 -21.06 8.57
C ARG A 254 -20.58 -19.61 8.38
N GLU A 255 -21.33 -18.81 7.63
CA GLU A 255 -21.07 -17.37 7.47
C GLU A 255 -21.19 -16.61 8.81
N ARG A 256 -22.20 -16.93 9.64
CA ARG A 256 -22.38 -16.33 10.97
C ARG A 256 -21.29 -16.75 11.95
N GLU A 257 -20.95 -18.04 11.99
CA GLU A 257 -19.89 -18.57 12.84
C GLU A 257 -18.53 -17.99 12.44
N GLY A 258 -18.22 -17.94 11.15
CA GLY A 258 -17.01 -17.29 10.63
C GLY A 258 -16.93 -15.81 10.98
N SER A 259 -18.04 -15.08 10.87
CA SER A 259 -18.11 -13.66 11.28
C SER A 259 -17.91 -13.48 12.79
N GLY A 260 -18.48 -14.38 13.60
CA GLY A 260 -18.31 -14.38 15.06
C GLY A 260 -16.87 -14.69 15.48
N LEU A 261 -16.24 -15.67 14.83
CA LEU A 261 -14.82 -16.02 15.04
C LEU A 261 -13.91 -14.86 14.66
N LEU A 262 -14.13 -14.23 13.51
CA LEU A 262 -13.36 -13.05 13.10
C LEU A 262 -13.54 -11.89 14.09
N GLY A 263 -14.77 -11.62 14.53
CA GLY A 263 -15.05 -10.60 15.53
C GLY A 263 -14.33 -10.85 16.85
N ASN A 264 -14.37 -12.09 17.35
CA ASN A 264 -13.66 -12.49 18.56
C ASN A 264 -12.14 -12.41 18.39
N TYR A 265 -11.61 -12.87 17.26
CA TYR A 265 -10.19 -12.80 16.92
C TYR A 265 -9.70 -11.35 16.85
N LEU A 266 -10.45 -10.45 16.20
CA LEU A 266 -10.11 -9.02 16.14
C LEU A 266 -10.18 -8.36 17.53
N ALA A 267 -11.15 -8.76 18.38
CA ALA A 267 -11.24 -8.28 19.75
C ALA A 267 -10.09 -8.80 20.63
N GLU A 268 -9.65 -10.03 20.41
CA GLU A 268 -8.48 -10.62 21.09
C GLU A 268 -7.18 -9.94 20.63
N LEU A 269 -7.00 -9.76 19.31
CA LEU A 269 -5.88 -9.00 18.75
C LEU A 269 -5.79 -7.60 19.35
N ALA A 270 -6.90 -6.87 19.46
CA ALA A 270 -6.93 -5.54 20.06
C ALA A 270 -6.55 -5.55 21.56
N ARG A 271 -6.66 -6.70 22.25
CA ARG A 271 -6.26 -6.84 23.66
C ARG A 271 -4.82 -7.29 23.82
N VAL A 272 -4.30 -8.09 22.88
CA VAL A 272 -2.98 -8.72 22.96
C VAL A 272 -1.91 -7.88 22.26
N GLU A 273 -2.27 -7.16 21.19
CA GLU A 273 -1.33 -6.37 20.41
C GLU A 273 -1.38 -4.89 20.78
N HIS A 274 -0.26 -4.38 21.32
CA HIS A 274 -0.11 -2.95 21.58
C HIS A 274 -0.04 -2.11 20.29
N HIS A 275 0.36 -2.73 19.17
CA HIS A 275 0.46 -2.10 17.86
C HIS A 275 -0.25 -2.93 16.81
N GLU A 276 -1.41 -2.46 16.35
CA GLU A 276 -2.13 -3.08 15.24
C GLU A 276 -1.26 -3.02 13.98
N ASN A 277 -1.04 -4.17 13.33
CA ASN A 277 -0.34 -4.25 12.06
C ASN A 277 -1.24 -3.81 10.88
N TRP A 278 -0.73 -3.90 9.65
CA TRP A 278 -1.52 -3.70 8.44
C TRP A 278 -2.72 -4.66 8.41
N ARG A 279 -3.93 -4.15 8.19
CA ARG A 279 -5.15 -4.98 8.25
C ARG A 279 -5.12 -6.12 7.24
N SER A 280 -4.48 -5.89 6.11
CA SER A 280 -4.32 -6.90 5.07
C SER A 280 -3.42 -8.07 5.49
N VAL A 281 -2.45 -7.85 6.38
CA VAL A 281 -1.49 -8.88 6.83
C VAL A 281 -2.19 -9.99 7.61
N TYR A 282 -3.26 -9.70 8.35
CA TYR A 282 -4.07 -10.72 9.03
C TYR A 282 -4.87 -11.63 8.08
N ARG A 283 -4.84 -11.36 6.77
CA ARG A 283 -5.44 -12.22 5.73
C ARG A 283 -4.45 -13.24 5.16
N LEU A 284 -3.18 -13.21 5.59
CA LEU A 284 -2.20 -14.21 5.20
C LEU A 284 -2.53 -15.56 5.85
N PRO A 285 -2.06 -16.69 5.29
CA PRO A 285 -2.18 -17.99 5.95
C PRO A 285 -1.56 -17.95 7.36
N PRO A 286 -2.09 -18.71 8.34
CA PRO A 286 -1.56 -18.72 9.71
C PRO A 286 -0.05 -18.97 9.79
N SER A 287 0.49 -19.84 8.94
CA SER A 287 1.94 -20.10 8.85
C SER A 287 2.75 -18.88 8.41
N GLY A 288 2.22 -18.08 7.48
CA GLY A 288 2.86 -16.83 7.04
C GLY A 288 2.86 -15.77 8.15
N ILE A 289 1.75 -15.66 8.90
CA ILE A 289 1.67 -14.77 10.07
C ILE A 289 2.67 -15.21 11.15
N GLU A 290 2.72 -16.50 11.46
CA GLU A 290 3.64 -17.03 12.48
C GLU A 290 5.11 -16.85 12.07
N ARG A 291 5.44 -17.03 10.79
CA ARG A 291 6.77 -16.69 10.25
C ARG A 291 7.10 -15.23 10.51
N LEU A 292 6.20 -14.30 10.17
CA LEU A 292 6.44 -12.87 10.39
C LEU A 292 6.67 -12.55 11.88
N ARG A 293 5.95 -13.21 12.79
CA ARG A 293 6.07 -13.01 14.24
C ARG A 293 7.34 -13.60 14.86
N SER A 294 7.87 -14.67 14.27
CA SER A 294 9.00 -15.41 14.83
C SER A 294 10.34 -15.05 14.17
N GLU A 295 10.33 -14.74 12.88
CA GLU A 295 11.53 -14.41 12.12
C GLU A 295 12.03 -13.00 12.44
N ARG A 296 13.33 -12.90 12.75
CA ARG A 296 13.98 -11.64 13.08
C ARG A 296 14.65 -11.03 11.86
N ILE A 297 14.69 -9.70 11.82
CA ILE A 297 15.45 -8.94 10.82
C ILE A 297 16.93 -9.32 10.94
N GLU A 298 17.54 -9.54 9.78
CA GLU A 298 18.93 -9.97 9.58
C GLU A 298 19.41 -9.36 8.25
N PRO A 299 20.73 -9.31 7.96
CA PRO A 299 21.24 -8.72 6.72
C PRO A 299 20.59 -9.27 5.43
N ARG A 300 20.17 -10.54 5.41
CA ARG A 300 19.45 -11.14 4.27
C ARG A 300 18.10 -10.49 3.95
N HIS A 301 17.51 -9.79 4.92
CA HIS A 301 16.22 -9.11 4.76
C HIS A 301 16.34 -7.69 4.17
N ARG A 302 17.56 -7.24 3.81
CA ARG A 302 17.78 -5.88 3.28
C ARG A 302 16.93 -5.58 2.05
N ASP A 303 16.91 -6.48 1.07
CA ASP A 303 16.16 -6.27 -0.18
C ASP A 303 14.65 -6.35 0.04
N TRP A 304 14.20 -7.23 0.95
CA TRP A 304 12.81 -7.29 1.39
C TRP A 304 12.39 -5.95 2.02
N LEU A 305 13.15 -5.42 2.98
CA LEU A 305 12.93 -4.12 3.60
C LEU A 305 12.94 -2.99 2.57
N ALA A 306 13.91 -2.98 1.64
CA ALA A 306 13.99 -1.97 0.58
C ALA A 306 12.77 -2.01 -0.35
N SER A 307 12.22 -3.20 -0.61
CA SER A 307 11.05 -3.38 -1.47
C SER A 307 9.75 -2.86 -0.84
N LEU A 308 9.64 -2.86 0.49
CA LEU A 308 8.41 -2.45 1.16
C LEU A 308 8.16 -0.94 1.01
N PRO A 309 6.91 -0.51 0.80
CA PRO A 309 6.56 0.91 0.88
C PRO A 309 6.78 1.45 2.30
N LYS A 310 7.55 2.53 2.43
CA LYS A 310 7.89 3.14 3.73
C LYS A 310 7.65 4.66 3.75
N ALA A 311 7.56 5.22 4.94
CA ALA A 311 7.50 6.66 5.18
C ALA A 311 8.73 7.10 5.99
N ASP A 312 9.41 8.16 5.57
CA ASP A 312 10.54 8.75 6.29
C ASP A 312 10.11 10.13 6.84
N LEU A 313 9.86 10.19 8.15
CA LEU A 313 9.30 11.38 8.81
C LEU A 313 10.38 12.35 9.29
N HIS A 314 11.63 11.89 9.41
CA HIS A 314 12.74 12.66 9.95
C HIS A 314 13.94 12.59 9.01
N ARG A 315 13.96 13.49 8.02
CA ARG A 315 15.03 13.53 7.02
C ARG A 315 15.49 14.96 6.73
N HIS A 316 16.67 15.33 7.20
CA HIS A 316 17.24 16.66 6.98
C HIS A 316 17.75 16.79 5.56
N ILE A 317 17.20 17.74 4.81
CA ILE A 317 17.56 17.96 3.41
C ILE A 317 19.05 18.21 3.24
N GLY A 318 19.70 18.87 4.21
CA GLY A 318 21.12 19.20 4.16
C GLY A 318 22.06 17.99 4.24
N GLY A 319 21.63 16.88 4.83
CA GLY A 319 22.44 15.67 5.02
C GLY A 319 22.01 14.49 4.16
N CYS A 320 21.24 14.71 3.09
CA CYS A 320 20.67 13.61 2.29
C CYS A 320 21.61 12.98 1.26
N LEU A 321 22.55 13.74 0.70
CA LEU A 321 23.29 13.30 -0.49
C LEU A 321 24.62 12.66 -0.14
N SER A 322 24.92 11.52 -0.78
CA SER A 322 26.28 10.95 -0.77
C SER A 322 27.26 11.89 -1.50
N VAL A 323 28.57 11.71 -1.31
CA VAL A 323 29.60 12.51 -2.00
C VAL A 323 29.41 12.47 -3.53
N GLN A 324 29.11 11.31 -4.10
CA GLN A 324 28.90 11.16 -5.54
C GLN A 324 27.66 11.93 -6.02
N GLN A 325 26.60 11.95 -5.21
CA GLN A 325 25.40 12.70 -5.50
C GLN A 325 25.61 14.21 -5.33
N GLN A 326 26.41 14.63 -4.34
CA GLN A 326 26.86 16.02 -4.20
C GLN A 326 27.66 16.47 -5.43
N GLN A 327 28.51 15.61 -6.01
CA GLN A 327 29.24 15.90 -7.24
C GLN A 327 28.33 16.16 -8.44
N VAL A 328 27.23 15.40 -8.60
CA VAL A 328 26.23 15.66 -9.66
C VAL A 328 25.65 17.07 -9.53
N VAL A 329 25.31 17.48 -8.30
CA VAL A 329 24.79 18.83 -8.02
C VAL A 329 25.88 19.89 -8.24
N ALA A 330 27.11 19.61 -7.82
CA ALA A 330 28.26 20.50 -8.00
C ALA A 330 28.54 20.78 -9.48
N HIS A 331 28.45 19.76 -10.35
CA HIS A 331 28.61 19.94 -11.79
C HIS A 331 27.58 20.91 -12.37
N ALA A 332 26.30 20.79 -11.96
CA ALA A 332 25.28 21.73 -12.42
C ALA A 332 25.53 23.18 -11.98
N ILE A 333 26.09 23.39 -10.79
CA ILE A 333 26.55 24.71 -10.35
C ILE A 333 27.73 25.16 -11.23
N TRP A 334 28.74 24.30 -11.40
CA TRP A 334 29.94 24.62 -12.14
C TRP A 334 29.69 24.98 -13.60
N ASP A 335 28.75 24.27 -14.25
CA ASP A 335 28.42 24.44 -15.67
C ASP A 335 27.83 25.81 -15.99
N VAL A 336 27.15 26.45 -15.03
CA VAL A 336 26.58 27.79 -15.22
C VAL A 336 27.54 28.92 -14.88
N LEU A 337 28.67 28.64 -14.22
CA LEU A 337 29.67 29.65 -13.90
C LEU A 337 30.46 30.07 -15.14
N ASN A 338 30.79 31.36 -15.25
CA ASN A 338 31.69 31.84 -16.29
C ASN A 338 33.17 31.54 -15.97
N ALA A 339 34.06 31.71 -16.95
CA ALA A 339 35.49 31.38 -16.81
C ALA A 339 36.18 32.15 -15.67
N SER A 340 35.79 33.40 -15.42
CA SER A 340 36.35 34.21 -14.33
C SER A 340 35.94 33.68 -12.96
N GLU A 341 34.65 33.35 -12.80
CA GLU A 341 34.09 32.77 -11.57
C GLU A 341 34.72 31.42 -11.25
N ARG A 342 34.80 30.51 -12.24
CA ARG A 342 35.48 29.21 -12.09
C ARG A 342 36.94 29.40 -11.68
N GLY A 343 37.65 30.30 -12.35
CA GLY A 343 39.04 30.62 -12.04
C GLY A 343 39.21 31.15 -10.62
N LYS A 344 38.32 32.05 -10.15
CA LYS A 344 38.35 32.58 -8.78
C LYS A 344 38.06 31.48 -7.75
N ALA A 345 37.02 30.69 -7.96
CA ALA A 345 36.64 29.62 -7.05
C ALA A 345 37.74 28.57 -6.89
N LEU A 346 38.31 28.08 -8.00
CA LEU A 346 39.38 27.09 -7.98
C LEU A 346 40.65 27.64 -7.30
N ARG A 347 41.04 28.89 -7.60
CA ARG A 347 42.18 29.53 -6.92
C ARG A 347 41.97 29.62 -5.40
N SER A 348 40.76 29.93 -4.95
CA SER A 348 40.45 30.04 -3.51
C SER A 348 40.62 28.72 -2.76
N VAL A 349 40.31 27.59 -3.39
CA VAL A 349 40.36 26.26 -2.73
C VAL A 349 41.60 25.44 -3.10
N ARG A 350 42.49 26.00 -3.93
CA ARG A 350 43.67 25.31 -4.45
C ARG A 350 44.57 24.73 -3.36
N HIS A 351 44.70 25.44 -2.25
CA HIS A 351 45.48 25.00 -1.09
C HIS A 351 44.95 23.71 -0.43
N LEU A 352 43.68 23.34 -0.65
CA LEU A 352 43.08 22.07 -0.19
C LEU A 352 43.15 20.98 -1.27
N VAL A 353 42.93 21.37 -2.53
CA VAL A 353 42.99 20.47 -3.68
C VAL A 353 44.40 19.93 -3.89
N ASP A 354 45.39 20.83 -3.89
CA ASP A 354 46.80 20.55 -4.16
C ASP A 354 47.57 20.19 -2.88
N LEU A 355 46.92 20.08 -1.71
CA LEU A 355 47.56 19.73 -0.44
C LEU A 355 48.21 18.34 -0.54
N ASP A 356 49.44 18.20 -0.05
CA ASP A 356 50.09 16.89 0.07
C ASP A 356 49.48 16.12 1.24
N GLY A 357 48.91 14.94 0.95
CA GLY A 357 48.19 14.12 1.94
C GLY A 357 46.69 14.42 2.06
N PRO A 358 45.96 13.66 2.90
CA PRO A 358 44.50 13.77 3.03
C PRO A 358 44.03 14.69 4.18
N ASP A 359 44.94 15.16 5.04
CA ASP A 359 44.63 15.86 6.28
C ASP A 359 44.31 17.35 6.05
N TRP A 360 43.05 17.64 5.69
CA TRP A 360 42.58 19.03 5.61
C TRP A 360 42.47 19.67 7.00
N PRO A 361 42.77 20.98 7.15
CA PRO A 361 42.59 21.71 8.40
C PRO A 361 41.17 21.55 8.97
N TRP A 362 41.02 21.44 10.29
CA TRP A 362 39.70 21.22 10.89
C TRP A 362 38.68 22.34 10.52
N ASP A 363 39.14 23.57 10.36
CA ASP A 363 38.34 24.74 10.01
C ASP A 363 38.18 24.99 8.50
N TRP A 364 38.61 24.05 7.64
CA TRP A 364 38.44 24.19 6.18
C TRP A 364 37.01 24.54 5.71
N PRO A 365 35.91 24.09 6.36
CA PRO A 365 34.57 24.48 5.93
C PRO A 365 34.29 25.98 6.10
N ASP A 366 34.88 26.60 7.11
CA ASP A 366 34.77 28.04 7.36
C ASP A 366 35.64 28.83 6.36
N ALA A 367 36.74 28.24 5.89
CA ALA A 367 37.60 28.80 4.84
C ALA A 367 36.91 28.88 3.45
N LEU A 368 35.75 28.23 3.26
CA LEU A 368 34.92 28.45 2.07
C LEU A 368 34.30 29.86 2.00
N GLY A 369 34.40 30.63 3.08
CA GLY A 369 33.98 32.01 3.17
C GLY A 369 32.55 32.19 3.68
N ASP A 370 32.01 33.39 3.50
CA ASP A 370 30.72 33.79 4.06
C ASP A 370 29.60 32.79 3.72
N LYS A 371 28.94 32.28 4.77
CA LYS A 371 27.78 31.38 4.67
C LYS A 371 26.64 32.02 3.89
N ASN A 372 26.65 33.36 3.78
CA ASN A 372 25.68 34.14 3.04
C ASN A 372 26.03 34.44 1.56
N SER A 373 27.17 33.95 1.06
CA SER A 373 27.64 34.26 -0.29
C SER A 373 27.45 33.09 -1.27
N LEU A 374 27.09 33.41 -2.53
CA LEU A 374 27.14 32.45 -3.64
C LEU A 374 28.57 31.98 -3.94
N GLU A 375 29.59 32.80 -3.63
CA GLU A 375 30.99 32.40 -3.80
C GLU A 375 31.33 31.15 -2.97
N ARG A 376 30.67 30.96 -1.83
CA ARG A 376 30.82 29.75 -1.01
C ARG A 376 30.35 28.51 -1.76
N SER A 377 29.23 28.61 -2.49
CA SER A 377 28.75 27.54 -3.37
C SER A 377 29.69 27.27 -4.53
N HIS A 378 30.29 28.31 -5.13
CA HIS A 378 31.26 28.14 -6.21
C HIS A 378 32.51 27.40 -5.73
N ARG A 379 33.03 27.76 -4.54
CA ARG A 379 34.18 27.10 -3.89
C ARG A 379 33.86 25.66 -3.49
N GLY A 380 32.68 25.41 -2.93
CA GLY A 380 32.21 24.07 -2.61
C GLY A 380 32.09 23.17 -3.85
N ALA A 381 31.54 23.70 -4.94
CA ALA A 381 31.48 23.00 -6.23
C ALA A 381 32.88 22.72 -6.78
N ALA A 382 33.80 23.69 -6.70
CA ALA A 382 35.19 23.50 -7.10
C ALA A 382 35.86 22.35 -6.32
N LEU A 383 35.68 22.28 -5.01
CA LEU A 383 36.22 21.19 -4.19
C LEU A 383 35.64 19.83 -4.59
N LEU A 384 34.32 19.72 -4.72
CA LEU A 384 33.67 18.45 -5.08
C LEU A 384 34.12 17.92 -6.45
N ILE A 385 34.42 18.81 -7.40
CA ILE A 385 34.81 18.45 -8.76
C ILE A 385 36.31 18.18 -8.88
N HIS A 386 37.15 18.96 -8.19
CA HIS A 386 38.60 18.96 -8.43
C HIS A 386 39.43 18.27 -7.34
N ALA A 387 38.91 18.10 -6.12
CA ALA A 387 39.60 17.33 -5.11
C ALA A 387 39.53 15.83 -5.42
N ASP A 388 40.61 15.11 -5.12
CA ASP A 388 40.63 13.66 -5.25
C ASP A 388 39.57 13.01 -4.33
N ARG A 389 38.98 11.91 -4.79
CA ARG A 389 37.92 11.20 -4.06
C ARG A 389 38.39 10.72 -2.69
N SER A 390 39.62 10.23 -2.57
CA SER A 390 40.15 9.76 -1.28
C SER A 390 40.32 10.91 -0.28
N LYS A 391 40.72 12.10 -0.76
CA LYS A 391 40.82 13.31 0.07
C LYS A 391 39.44 13.77 0.56
N LEU A 392 38.45 13.80 -0.34
CA LEU A 392 37.07 14.13 0.04
C LEU A 392 36.52 13.14 1.07
N GLU A 393 36.73 11.85 0.84
CA GLU A 393 36.31 10.79 1.74
C GLU A 393 36.92 10.95 3.14
N HIS A 394 38.22 11.20 3.20
CA HIS A 394 38.93 11.40 4.45
C HIS A 394 38.47 12.65 5.19
N ALA A 395 38.44 13.79 4.49
CA ALA A 395 38.10 15.09 5.07
C ALA A 395 36.65 15.18 5.57
N LEU A 396 35.73 14.43 4.95
CA LEU A 396 34.32 14.41 5.30
C LEU A 396 33.98 13.33 6.33
N TYR A 397 34.55 12.13 6.24
CA TYR A 397 34.14 10.99 7.07
C TYR A 397 35.24 10.46 7.98
N GLU A 398 36.37 10.04 7.42
CA GLU A 398 37.41 9.34 8.20
C GLU A 398 38.00 10.22 9.32
N SER A 399 38.09 11.53 9.10
CA SER A 399 38.52 12.52 10.11
C SER A 399 37.66 12.58 11.37
N THR A 400 36.52 11.89 11.38
CA THR A 400 35.61 11.80 12.54
C THR A 400 35.35 10.36 12.98
N SER A 401 36.08 9.39 12.41
CA SER A 401 35.98 7.98 12.77
C SER A 401 36.81 7.65 14.02
N PRO A 402 36.37 6.69 14.86
CA PRO A 402 35.07 6.01 14.81
C PRO A 402 33.93 6.94 15.28
N ARG A 403 32.81 6.92 14.54
CA ARG A 403 31.65 7.78 14.82
C ARG A 403 30.74 7.14 15.87
N VAL A 404 31.13 7.24 17.14
CA VAL A 404 30.34 6.76 18.29
C VAL A 404 30.40 7.79 19.40
N ALA A 405 29.24 8.22 19.89
CA ALA A 405 29.13 9.21 20.97
C ALA A 405 29.95 10.48 20.71
N LEU A 406 29.93 11.01 19.47
CA LEU A 406 30.77 12.11 19.01
C LEU A 406 30.63 13.35 19.89
N THR A 407 29.45 13.59 20.48
CA THR A 407 29.21 14.75 21.36
C THR A 407 30.00 14.70 22.67
N THR A 408 30.42 13.51 23.12
CA THR A 408 31.16 13.31 24.37
C THR A 408 32.59 12.81 24.16
N ARG A 409 32.84 12.03 23.10
CA ARG A 409 34.13 11.36 22.84
C ARG A 409 35.06 12.09 21.86
N HIS A 410 34.54 13.00 21.03
CA HIS A 410 35.33 13.69 20.01
C HIS A 410 35.45 15.19 20.31
N ASP A 411 36.64 15.78 20.12
CA ASP A 411 36.93 17.19 20.45
C ASP A 411 36.04 18.17 19.66
N GLY A 412 35.73 17.83 18.41
CA GLY A 412 34.79 18.56 17.56
C GLY A 412 33.31 18.51 18.01
N LYS A 413 32.96 17.66 18.99
CA LYS A 413 31.60 17.49 19.53
C LYS A 413 30.55 17.36 18.42
N PHE A 414 29.45 18.12 18.49
CA PHE A 414 28.38 18.12 17.49
C PHE A 414 28.86 18.51 16.09
N LYS A 415 29.89 19.37 15.95
CA LYS A 415 30.46 19.70 14.63
C LYS A 415 31.15 18.51 13.96
N ALA A 416 31.63 17.54 14.75
CA ALA A 416 32.15 16.29 14.20
C ALA A 416 31.03 15.44 13.59
N TYR A 417 29.83 15.47 14.17
CA TYR A 417 28.67 14.83 13.55
C TYR A 417 28.30 15.52 12.22
N GLU A 418 28.23 16.86 12.20
CA GLU A 418 27.87 17.65 11.01
C GLU A 418 28.93 17.60 9.88
N ARG A 419 30.15 17.14 10.18
CA ARG A 419 31.32 17.19 9.27
C ARG A 419 31.08 16.61 7.88
N PRO A 420 30.48 15.42 7.70
CA PRO A 420 30.25 14.89 6.36
C PRO A 420 29.25 15.72 5.54
N GLY A 421 28.41 16.52 6.20
CA GLY A 421 27.48 17.45 5.56
C GLY A 421 28.11 18.79 5.15
N ALA A 422 29.41 19.01 5.41
CA ALA A 422 30.05 20.32 5.24
C ALA A 422 30.09 20.85 3.80
N LEU A 423 30.03 19.97 2.79
CA LEU A 423 29.91 20.34 1.36
C LEU A 423 28.48 20.23 0.82
N SER A 424 27.51 19.87 1.66
CA SER A 424 26.11 19.70 1.28
C SER A 424 25.25 20.85 1.82
N GLY A 425 23.92 20.72 1.73
CA GLY A 425 22.96 21.64 2.32
C GLY A 425 23.22 23.10 1.90
N SER A 426 23.51 23.97 2.87
CA SER A 426 23.72 25.41 2.63
C SER A 426 24.84 25.73 1.62
N VAL A 427 25.84 24.84 1.45
CA VAL A 427 26.91 25.06 0.48
C VAL A 427 26.38 24.90 -0.95
N LEU A 428 25.61 23.86 -1.25
CA LEU A 428 25.09 23.62 -2.61
C LEU A 428 23.76 24.32 -2.85
N LEU A 429 22.80 24.15 -1.94
CA LEU A 429 21.40 24.60 -2.11
C LEU A 429 21.26 26.13 -2.13
N ARG A 430 22.28 26.90 -1.74
CA ARG A 430 22.25 28.35 -1.89
C ARG A 430 22.31 28.80 -3.35
N HIS A 431 22.91 27.99 -4.23
CA HIS A 431 22.99 28.30 -5.64
C HIS A 431 21.77 27.75 -6.41
N PRO A 432 20.99 28.56 -7.14
CA PRO A 432 19.76 28.10 -7.79
C PRO A 432 19.93 26.94 -8.78
N ALA A 433 21.09 26.84 -9.45
CA ALA A 433 21.40 25.72 -10.33
C ALA A 433 21.43 24.35 -9.62
N ALA A 434 21.55 24.33 -8.29
CA ALA A 434 21.53 23.10 -7.50
C ALA A 434 20.13 22.51 -7.33
N TRP A 435 19.08 23.32 -7.34
CA TRP A 435 17.75 22.89 -6.87
C TRP A 435 17.16 21.74 -7.68
N ARG A 436 17.28 21.81 -9.02
CA ARG A 436 16.84 20.77 -9.94
C ARG A 436 17.55 19.43 -9.74
N PRO A 437 18.89 19.33 -9.92
CA PRO A 437 19.59 18.05 -9.76
C PRO A 437 19.47 17.49 -8.34
N TYR A 438 19.34 18.35 -7.33
CA TYR A 438 19.09 17.92 -5.96
C TYR A 438 17.72 17.25 -5.82
N ALA A 439 16.65 17.89 -6.30
CA ALA A 439 15.30 17.33 -6.29
C ALA A 439 15.22 16.00 -7.08
N GLU A 440 15.83 15.95 -8.27
CA GLU A 440 15.89 14.73 -9.07
C GLU A 440 16.63 13.60 -8.34
N THR A 441 17.68 13.93 -7.59
CA THR A 441 18.44 12.95 -6.82
C THR A 441 17.64 12.43 -5.63
N LEU A 442 16.93 13.29 -4.90
CA LEU A 442 16.04 12.86 -3.81
C LEU A 442 14.92 11.93 -4.31
N VAL A 443 14.31 12.22 -5.46
CA VAL A 443 13.29 11.33 -6.05
C VAL A 443 13.88 9.98 -6.45
N LYS A 444 15.11 9.95 -6.97
CA LYS A 444 15.82 8.69 -7.28
C LYS A 444 16.11 7.89 -6.01
N GLN A 445 16.59 8.53 -4.94
CA GLN A 445 16.80 7.90 -3.64
C GLN A 445 15.51 7.32 -3.08
N ALA A 446 14.44 8.13 -3.00
CA ALA A 446 13.15 7.70 -2.49
C ALA A 446 12.62 6.46 -3.21
N ARG A 447 12.77 6.37 -4.53
CA ARG A 447 12.37 5.17 -5.29
C ARG A 447 13.26 3.96 -5.02
N ALA A 448 14.58 4.15 -4.98
CA ALA A 448 15.52 3.06 -4.67
C ALA A 448 15.30 2.48 -3.27
N GLU A 449 14.84 3.32 -2.34
CA GLU A 449 14.56 2.97 -0.95
C GLU A 449 13.10 2.54 -0.69
N GLY A 450 12.23 2.55 -1.70
CA GLY A 450 10.80 2.23 -1.53
C GLY A 450 10.03 3.23 -0.66
N LEU A 451 10.45 4.50 -0.61
CA LEU A 451 9.77 5.55 0.15
C LEU A 451 8.52 6.02 -0.61
N ALA A 452 7.34 5.76 -0.07
CA ALA A 452 6.08 6.28 -0.58
C ALA A 452 5.78 7.69 -0.07
N TYR A 453 6.34 8.07 1.08
CA TYR A 453 6.13 9.36 1.72
C TYR A 453 7.42 9.85 2.41
N VAL A 454 7.75 11.13 2.23
CA VAL A 454 8.98 11.74 2.78
C VAL A 454 8.69 13.14 3.30
N GLU A 455 9.00 13.39 4.57
CA GLU A 455 9.00 14.72 5.16
C GLU A 455 10.45 15.23 5.24
N LEU A 456 10.81 16.06 4.26
CA LEU A 456 12.10 16.75 4.26
C LEU A 456 12.05 17.86 5.30
N ARG A 457 13.11 18.03 6.09
CA ARG A 457 13.24 19.14 7.03
C ARG A 457 14.48 19.97 6.79
N GLY A 458 14.39 21.27 7.00
CA GLY A 458 15.51 22.19 6.79
C GLY A 458 15.15 23.64 7.09
N SER A 459 16.16 24.52 7.10
CA SER A 459 15.99 25.97 7.29
C SER A 459 16.15 26.69 5.94
N PRO A 460 15.06 27.03 5.22
CA PRO A 460 15.14 27.61 3.87
C PRO A 460 15.90 28.94 3.79
N THR A 461 15.94 29.69 4.89
CA THR A 461 16.73 30.93 5.04
C THR A 461 18.23 30.72 4.81
N LYS A 462 18.75 29.50 5.01
CA LYS A 462 20.14 29.13 4.74
C LYS A 462 20.42 28.89 3.25
N TYR A 463 19.39 28.82 2.41
CA TYR A 463 19.48 28.47 0.98
C TYR A 463 19.26 29.68 0.06
N GLY A 464 19.38 30.90 0.59
CA GLY A 464 19.18 32.15 -0.16
C GLY A 464 17.82 32.76 0.15
N ASN A 465 17.08 33.16 -0.89
CA ASN A 465 15.70 33.62 -0.69
C ASN A 465 14.82 32.42 -0.36
N ALA A 466 14.35 32.35 0.89
CA ALA A 466 13.63 31.22 1.45
C ALA A 466 12.37 30.84 0.66
N LEU A 467 11.56 31.83 0.25
CA LEU A 467 10.34 31.59 -0.51
C LEU A 467 10.65 31.10 -1.93
N ALA A 468 11.57 31.80 -2.63
CA ALA A 468 11.97 31.42 -3.98
C ALA A 468 12.59 30.00 -4.02
N PHE A 469 13.36 29.64 -2.99
CA PHE A 469 13.87 28.28 -2.83
C PHE A 469 12.72 27.27 -2.73
N LEU A 470 11.78 27.47 -1.80
CA LEU A 470 10.69 26.51 -1.57
C LEU A 470 9.82 26.33 -2.81
N GLU A 471 9.40 27.43 -3.46
CA GLU A 471 8.57 27.39 -4.67
C GLU A 471 9.26 26.65 -5.82
N ALA A 472 10.53 26.99 -6.08
CA ALA A 472 11.28 26.35 -7.15
C ALA A 472 11.62 24.89 -6.82
N PHE A 473 11.93 24.58 -5.56
CA PHE A 473 12.27 23.24 -5.13
C PHE A 473 11.05 22.31 -5.14
N GLU A 474 9.89 22.77 -4.68
CA GLU A 474 8.62 22.05 -4.81
C GLU A 474 8.34 21.75 -6.29
N LYS A 475 8.48 22.75 -7.16
CA LYS A 475 8.25 22.60 -8.60
C LYS A 475 9.17 21.54 -9.21
N GLU A 476 10.46 21.55 -8.87
CA GLU A 476 11.43 20.58 -9.38
C GLU A 476 11.20 19.17 -8.81
N LEU A 477 10.81 19.04 -7.53
CA LEU A 477 10.38 17.76 -6.94
C LEU A 477 9.14 17.22 -7.67
N ARG A 478 8.10 18.05 -7.83
CA ARG A 478 6.88 17.66 -8.56
C ARG A 478 7.22 17.22 -9.98
N ARG A 479 8.08 17.95 -10.69
CA ARG A 479 8.53 17.58 -12.05
C ARG A 479 9.20 16.21 -12.06
N ALA A 480 10.14 15.97 -11.15
CA ALA A 480 10.87 14.71 -11.04
C ALA A 480 9.95 13.52 -10.67
N VAL A 481 8.97 13.73 -9.78
CA VAL A 481 7.96 12.74 -9.40
C VAL A 481 7.01 12.43 -10.55
N HIS A 482 6.49 13.43 -11.25
CA HIS A 482 5.51 13.24 -12.34
C HIS A 482 6.14 12.60 -13.59
N ALA A 483 7.46 12.67 -13.74
CA ALA A 483 8.19 11.91 -14.76
C ALA A 483 8.18 10.38 -14.50
N ARG A 484 7.49 9.89 -13.45
CA ARG A 484 7.37 8.48 -13.08
C ARG A 484 5.92 7.96 -13.26
N PRO A 485 5.73 6.64 -13.44
CA PRO A 485 4.42 6.01 -13.42
C PRO A 485 3.66 6.29 -12.12
N ALA A 486 2.34 6.43 -12.17
CA ALA A 486 1.52 6.85 -11.03
C ALA A 486 1.66 5.94 -9.80
N ALA A 487 1.83 4.62 -10.00
CA ALA A 487 1.98 3.65 -8.93
C ALA A 487 3.28 3.81 -8.10
N ASP A 488 4.28 4.53 -8.64
CA ASP A 488 5.62 4.62 -8.04
C ASP A 488 5.99 6.06 -7.63
N ARG A 489 4.98 6.92 -7.43
CA ARG A 489 5.19 8.34 -7.12
C ARG A 489 5.32 8.55 -5.61
N PRO A 490 6.52 8.88 -5.08
CA PRO A 490 6.65 9.31 -3.70
C PRO A 490 5.96 10.66 -3.48
N VAL A 491 5.39 10.84 -2.29
CA VAL A 491 4.88 12.13 -1.83
C VAL A 491 5.94 12.82 -0.97
N PHE A 492 6.35 14.02 -1.38
CA PHE A 492 7.27 14.86 -0.61
C PHE A 492 6.52 15.99 0.08
N ARG A 493 6.89 16.24 1.33
CA ARG A 493 6.49 17.41 2.12
C ARG A 493 7.73 18.07 2.72
N PHE A 494 7.56 19.29 3.22
CA PHE A 494 8.64 20.07 3.82
C PHE A 494 8.26 20.58 5.22
N ILE A 495 9.14 20.36 6.19
CA ILE A 495 9.07 20.90 7.55
C ILE A 495 10.14 21.99 7.68
N ILE A 496 9.71 23.18 8.09
CA ILE A 496 10.62 24.31 8.27
C ILE A 496 11.27 24.20 9.65
N ILE A 497 12.60 24.38 9.71
CA ILE A 497 13.37 24.32 10.95
C ILE A 497 13.78 25.73 11.40
N GLY A 498 13.46 26.08 12.65
CA GLY A 498 14.13 27.12 13.42
C GLY A 498 15.43 26.59 14.06
N ASP A 499 16.53 27.36 13.97
CA ASP A 499 17.81 26.97 14.56
C ASP A 499 17.90 27.46 16.00
N ARG A 500 17.77 26.56 16.99
CA ARG A 500 17.80 26.95 18.42
C ARG A 500 19.14 27.50 18.90
N ARG A 501 20.20 27.41 18.10
CA ARG A 501 21.48 28.07 18.41
C ARG A 501 21.40 29.59 18.23
N ILE A 502 20.36 30.08 17.56
CA ILE A 502 20.10 31.49 17.27
C ILE A 502 18.62 31.77 17.63
N PRO A 503 18.28 31.88 18.94
CA PRO A 503 16.89 31.95 19.41
C PRO A 503 16.06 33.06 18.76
N GLU A 504 16.69 34.21 18.51
CA GLU A 504 16.09 35.34 17.84
C GLU A 504 15.60 35.01 16.42
N SER A 505 16.21 34.02 15.75
CA SER A 505 15.81 33.57 14.41
C SER A 505 14.64 32.58 14.42
N VAL A 506 14.29 32.01 15.58
CA VAL A 506 13.19 31.05 15.69
C VAL A 506 11.85 31.72 15.42
N SER A 507 11.64 32.94 15.93
CA SER A 507 10.43 33.73 15.66
C SER A 507 10.27 34.03 14.15
N ASP A 508 11.36 34.42 13.48
CA ASP A 508 11.36 34.61 12.03
C ASP A 508 11.03 33.31 11.27
N ALA A 509 11.55 32.17 11.74
CA ALA A 509 11.26 30.86 11.15
C ALA A 509 9.79 30.45 11.33
N VAL A 510 9.20 30.74 12.49
CA VAL A 510 7.77 30.51 12.77
C VAL A 510 6.92 31.38 11.83
N ASP A 511 7.19 32.69 11.78
CA ASP A 511 6.47 33.63 10.91
C ASP A 511 6.54 33.20 9.44
N PHE A 512 7.73 32.76 9.02
CA PHE A 512 7.94 32.24 7.69
C PHE A 512 7.16 30.94 7.46
N ALA A 513 7.13 30.01 8.41
CA ALA A 513 6.42 28.75 8.29
C ALA A 513 4.90 28.95 8.21
N VAL A 514 4.35 29.86 9.02
CA VAL A 514 2.93 30.23 8.98
C VAL A 514 2.56 30.80 7.60
N ARG A 515 3.35 31.73 7.07
CA ARG A 515 3.12 32.27 5.72
C ARG A 515 3.28 31.20 4.63
N ALA A 516 4.37 30.44 4.66
CA ALA A 516 4.64 29.41 3.66
C ALA A 516 3.56 28.30 3.68
N LYS A 517 3.02 27.95 4.85
CA LYS A 517 1.89 27.02 4.96
C LYS A 517 0.64 27.55 4.26
N LYS A 518 0.37 28.84 4.35
CA LYS A 518 -0.77 29.47 3.66
C LYS A 518 -0.58 29.45 2.14
N ASP A 519 0.63 29.75 1.67
CA ASP A 519 0.91 29.90 0.24
C ASP A 519 1.11 28.53 -0.44
N MET A 520 1.63 27.54 0.29
CA MET A 520 1.97 26.20 -0.21
C MET A 520 1.41 25.11 0.72
N PRO A 521 0.07 25.03 0.91
CA PRO A 521 -0.56 24.22 1.96
C PRO A 521 -0.36 22.71 1.77
N ASP A 522 -0.17 22.30 0.52
CA ASP A 522 0.20 20.94 0.20
C ASP A 522 1.66 20.69 0.55
N PHE A 523 2.62 21.54 0.20
CA PHE A 523 4.02 21.20 0.38
C PHE A 523 4.52 21.35 1.81
N ILE A 524 4.13 22.43 2.51
CA ILE A 524 4.59 22.70 3.87
C ILE A 524 3.77 21.85 4.85
N ALA A 525 4.42 20.88 5.48
CA ALA A 525 3.83 19.96 6.44
C ALA A 525 3.74 20.58 7.84
N GLY A 526 4.79 21.26 8.29
CA GLY A 526 4.87 21.72 9.67
C GLY A 526 6.12 22.50 10.00
N LEU A 527 6.37 22.64 11.30
CA LEU A 527 7.48 23.36 11.91
C LEU A 527 8.28 22.43 12.83
N ASP A 528 9.59 22.69 12.93
CA ASP A 528 10.51 22.01 13.83
C ASP A 528 11.57 22.96 14.37
N ILE A 529 12.27 22.52 15.40
CA ILE A 529 13.44 23.17 15.96
C ILE A 529 14.57 22.15 16.05
N ALA A 530 15.71 22.47 15.44
CA ALA A 530 16.91 21.64 15.48
C ALA A 530 18.15 22.46 15.82
N GLY A 531 19.28 21.77 16.04
CA GLY A 531 20.54 22.34 16.54
C GLY A 531 20.94 21.68 17.86
N ASP A 532 22.04 22.14 18.47
CA ASP A 532 22.48 21.62 19.77
C ASP A 532 21.37 21.85 20.80
N GLU A 533 20.81 20.76 21.33
CA GLU A 533 19.66 20.76 22.24
C GLU A 533 19.92 21.62 23.49
N ARG A 534 21.19 21.72 23.92
CA ARG A 534 21.65 22.51 25.08
C ARG A 534 21.63 24.02 24.86
N ALA A 535 21.55 24.47 23.62
CA ALA A 535 21.68 25.89 23.30
C ALA A 535 20.50 26.70 23.83
N THR A 536 19.28 26.22 23.61
CA THR A 536 18.06 26.89 24.10
C THR A 536 16.96 25.86 24.33
N PRO A 537 16.45 25.73 25.57
CA PRO A 537 15.43 24.75 25.92
C PRO A 537 14.07 25.14 25.33
N PRO A 538 13.16 24.17 25.09
CA PRO A 538 11.85 24.43 24.48
C PRO A 538 11.02 25.49 25.20
N ARG A 539 11.06 25.55 26.54
CA ARG A 539 10.32 26.56 27.33
C ARG A 539 10.65 28.01 26.98
N ASP A 540 11.87 28.29 26.53
CA ASP A 540 12.32 29.66 26.25
C ASP A 540 11.88 30.12 24.85
N LEU A 541 11.23 29.23 24.08
CA LEU A 541 10.75 29.47 22.72
C LEU A 541 9.21 29.50 22.63
N GLU A 542 8.51 29.37 23.76
CA GLU A 542 7.04 29.30 23.84
C GLU A 542 6.38 30.51 23.15
N ASP A 543 6.82 31.73 23.47
CA ASP A 543 6.30 32.97 22.88
C ASP A 543 6.50 33.04 21.36
N ALA A 544 7.59 32.45 20.84
CA ALA A 544 7.87 32.45 19.41
C ALA A 544 6.88 31.56 18.64
N PHE A 545 6.27 30.56 19.30
CA PHE A 545 5.40 29.57 18.67
C PHE A 545 3.91 29.95 18.67
N GLU A 546 3.51 31.01 19.37
CA GLU A 546 2.11 31.41 19.52
C GLU A 546 1.37 31.46 18.16
N LYS A 547 1.97 32.09 17.15
CA LYS A 547 1.40 32.18 15.79
C LYS A 547 1.28 30.83 15.08
N ALA A 548 2.18 29.88 15.34
CA ALA A 548 2.06 28.52 14.79
C ALA A 548 0.87 27.78 15.42
N PHE A 549 0.62 28.00 16.72
CA PHE A 549 -0.54 27.45 17.41
C PHE A 549 -1.86 28.04 16.90
N GLU A 550 -1.92 29.36 16.70
CA GLU A 550 -3.11 30.06 16.20
C GLU A 550 -3.60 29.50 14.85
N VAL A 551 -2.67 29.08 13.99
CA VAL A 551 -3.00 28.49 12.67
C VAL A 551 -3.04 26.96 12.67
N CYS A 552 -2.92 26.33 13.85
CA CYS A 552 -2.90 24.87 14.04
C CYS A 552 -1.85 24.18 13.14
N LEU A 553 -0.66 24.77 13.03
CA LEU A 553 0.43 24.19 12.26
C LEU A 553 0.92 22.91 12.94
N PRO A 554 1.09 21.78 12.23
CA PRO A 554 1.70 20.60 12.81
C PRO A 554 3.13 20.87 13.27
N ILE A 555 3.48 20.37 14.45
CA ILE A 555 4.78 20.64 15.09
C ILE A 555 5.47 19.33 15.45
N THR A 556 6.72 19.20 15.05
CA THR A 556 7.64 18.22 15.62
C THR A 556 8.80 18.95 16.28
N ILE A 557 9.40 18.41 17.34
CA ILE A 557 10.52 19.06 18.03
C ILE A 557 11.59 18.03 18.30
N HIS A 558 12.85 18.32 17.94
CA HIS A 558 13.99 17.54 18.45
C HIS A 558 14.08 17.72 19.96
N ALA A 559 13.88 16.64 20.72
CA ALA A 559 13.96 16.69 22.17
C ALA A 559 14.35 15.33 22.75
N GLY A 560 15.14 15.34 23.82
CA GLY A 560 15.63 14.15 24.48
C GLY A 560 16.58 13.33 23.62
N GLU A 561 17.35 13.98 22.74
CA GLU A 561 18.42 13.29 22.01
C GLU A 561 19.65 13.15 22.92
N GLY A 562 20.11 14.27 23.46
CA GLY A 562 21.19 14.32 24.45
C GLY A 562 20.74 14.81 25.83
N GLU A 563 19.54 15.38 25.92
CA GLU A 563 19.01 15.96 27.16
C GLU A 563 17.98 15.06 27.86
N SER A 564 17.67 15.40 29.11
CA SER A 564 16.73 14.62 29.95
C SER A 564 15.31 14.56 29.40
N ALA A 565 14.51 13.60 29.90
CA ALA A 565 13.08 13.50 29.63
C ALA A 565 12.28 14.79 29.92
N HIS A 566 12.81 15.71 30.73
CA HIS A 566 12.19 17.01 30.96
C HIS A 566 12.14 17.88 29.69
N SER A 567 13.17 17.81 28.84
CA SER A 567 13.17 18.49 27.53
C SER A 567 12.04 17.96 26.63
N ILE A 568 11.81 16.65 26.64
CA ILE A 568 10.69 16.00 25.94
C ILE A 568 9.34 16.51 26.47
N TRP A 569 9.21 16.64 27.80
CA TRP A 569 8.02 17.20 28.43
C TRP A 569 7.78 18.66 27.98
N GLU A 570 8.81 19.50 28.00
CA GLU A 570 8.68 20.90 27.55
C GLU A 570 8.32 20.97 26.07
N ALA A 571 8.95 20.17 25.21
CA ALA A 571 8.58 20.09 23.80
C ALA A 571 7.11 19.72 23.58
N ALA A 572 6.60 18.72 24.31
CA ALA A 572 5.22 18.27 24.17
C ALA A 572 4.18 19.25 24.75
N TYR A 573 4.48 19.93 25.86
CA TYR A 573 3.48 20.70 26.61
C TYR A 573 3.66 22.22 26.59
N ARG A 574 4.86 22.71 26.26
CA ARG A 574 5.11 24.14 26.02
C ARG A 574 5.06 24.47 24.54
N LEU A 575 5.64 23.59 23.73
CA LEU A 575 5.65 23.77 22.27
C LEU A 575 4.57 22.97 21.53
N HIS A 576 3.69 22.29 22.28
CA HIS A 576 2.56 21.53 21.71
C HIS A 576 2.97 20.55 20.60
N ALA A 577 4.14 19.92 20.71
CA ALA A 577 4.64 19.01 19.68
C ALA A 577 3.71 17.80 19.47
N ASP A 578 3.35 17.56 18.20
CA ASP A 578 2.59 16.40 17.75
C ASP A 578 3.48 15.14 17.64
N ARG A 579 4.79 15.33 17.40
CA ARG A 579 5.82 14.29 17.37
C ARG A 579 7.13 14.76 17.97
N ILE A 580 7.92 13.86 18.52
CA ILE A 580 9.24 14.16 19.08
C ILE A 580 10.34 13.53 18.25
N GLY A 581 11.29 14.35 17.81
CA GLY A 581 12.53 13.90 17.19
C GLY A 581 13.45 13.25 18.23
N HIS A 582 13.89 12.02 17.95
CA HIS A 582 14.75 11.16 18.79
C HIS A 582 14.09 10.66 20.08
N GLY A 583 13.77 11.52 21.06
CA GLY A 583 13.06 11.15 22.29
C GLY A 583 13.67 9.99 23.09
N LEU A 584 15.00 9.82 23.04
CA LEU A 584 15.72 8.66 23.57
C LEU A 584 15.58 8.52 25.09
N THR A 585 15.48 9.65 25.80
CA THR A 585 15.40 9.70 27.26
C THR A 585 13.99 9.56 27.82
N ILE A 586 12.95 9.39 27.00
CA ILE A 586 11.55 9.33 27.50
C ILE A 586 11.32 8.21 28.53
N GLY A 587 12.08 7.11 28.42
CA GLY A 587 12.02 5.99 29.35
C GLY A 587 12.43 6.33 30.79
N GLU A 588 13.14 7.43 31.01
CA GLU A 588 13.51 7.94 32.34
C GLU A 588 12.28 8.44 33.13
N HIS A 589 11.16 8.72 32.45
CA HIS A 589 9.95 9.28 33.05
C HIS A 589 8.70 8.46 32.68
N ALA A 590 8.46 7.36 33.41
CA ALA A 590 7.38 6.40 33.12
C ALA A 590 5.98 7.01 32.91
N HIS A 591 5.58 8.01 33.70
CA HIS A 591 4.28 8.68 33.52
C HIS A 591 4.19 9.50 32.22
N LEU A 592 5.31 10.02 31.72
CA LEU A 592 5.38 10.76 30.47
C LEU A 592 5.28 9.79 29.29
N ALA A 593 6.04 8.69 29.34
CA ALA A 593 5.95 7.60 28.37
C ALA A 593 4.52 7.04 28.28
N GLN A 594 3.88 6.76 29.42
CA GLN A 594 2.47 6.36 29.45
C GLN A 594 1.57 7.39 28.79
N ARG A 595 1.77 8.68 29.08
CA ARG A 595 0.96 9.76 28.50
C ARG A 595 1.16 9.89 26.99
N PHE A 596 2.37 9.65 26.49
CA PHE A 596 2.67 9.63 25.05
C PHE A 596 1.99 8.47 24.34
N ARG A 597 2.02 7.28 24.93
CA ARG A 597 1.25 6.12 24.44
C ARG A 597 -0.23 6.45 24.37
N ASP A 598 -0.81 6.89 25.48
CA ASP A 598 -2.26 7.08 25.59
C ASP A 598 -2.78 8.22 24.68
N ARG A 599 -1.92 9.19 24.34
CA ARG A 599 -2.23 10.29 23.41
C ARG A 599 -1.79 10.04 21.96
N GLY A 600 -1.04 8.98 21.70
CA GLY A 600 -0.48 8.72 20.37
C GLY A 600 0.57 9.75 19.93
N ILE A 601 1.43 10.26 20.83
CA ILE A 601 2.52 11.18 20.47
C ILE A 601 3.72 10.36 20.00
N CYS A 602 4.03 10.45 18.70
CA CYS A 602 5.04 9.61 18.07
C CYS A 602 6.47 10.07 18.33
N ILE A 603 7.38 9.10 18.46
CA ILE A 603 8.83 9.33 18.60
C ILE A 603 9.54 8.87 17.34
N GLU A 604 10.33 9.77 16.75
CA GLU A 604 11.09 9.57 15.52
C GLU A 604 12.52 9.11 15.85
N LEU A 605 12.74 7.81 15.90
CA LEU A 605 14.01 7.19 16.26
C LEU A 605 14.93 7.06 15.03
N CYS A 606 16.20 7.42 15.19
CA CYS A 606 17.18 7.46 14.10
C CYS A 606 18.43 6.64 14.49
N PRO A 607 18.36 5.29 14.45
CA PRO A 607 19.34 4.37 15.03
C PRO A 607 20.81 4.72 14.75
N THR A 608 21.17 4.94 13.48
CA THR A 608 22.55 5.26 13.11
C THR A 608 22.97 6.61 13.67
N SER A 609 22.13 7.64 13.51
CA SER A 609 22.41 8.98 14.05
C SER A 609 22.55 8.95 15.57
N ASN A 610 21.64 8.26 16.26
CA ASN A 610 21.67 8.15 17.72
C ASN A 610 22.95 7.44 18.21
N ARG A 611 23.44 6.41 17.51
CA ARG A 611 24.74 5.80 17.80
C ARG A 611 25.89 6.79 17.61
N GLU A 612 25.89 7.54 16.52
CA GLU A 612 26.95 8.50 16.19
C GLU A 612 26.99 9.69 17.15
N VAL A 613 25.83 10.27 17.48
CA VAL A 613 25.72 11.49 18.30
C VAL A 613 25.83 11.18 19.78
N VAL A 614 24.99 10.25 20.29
CA VAL A 614 24.80 9.99 21.72
C VAL A 614 25.65 8.82 22.19
N GLY A 615 25.66 7.73 21.41
CA GLY A 615 26.43 6.52 21.71
C GLY A 615 25.57 5.39 22.27
N PHE A 616 25.16 4.48 21.38
CA PHE A 616 24.48 3.25 21.73
C PHE A 616 25.28 2.05 21.23
N ARG A 617 25.13 0.92 21.91
CA ARG A 617 25.83 -0.31 21.59
C ARG A 617 25.36 -0.84 20.24
N ASP A 618 26.32 -1.08 19.38
CA ASP A 618 26.16 -1.72 18.09
C ASP A 618 27.22 -2.84 17.97
N PRO A 619 26.79 -4.11 17.96
CA PRO A 619 27.68 -5.27 17.81
C PRO A 619 28.64 -5.20 16.60
N ASP A 620 28.28 -4.53 15.51
CA ASP A 620 29.12 -4.41 14.31
C ASP A 620 30.14 -3.25 14.43
N VAL A 621 30.07 -2.46 15.50
CA VAL A 621 30.94 -1.30 15.75
C VAL A 621 31.67 -1.51 17.09
N PRO A 622 32.89 -2.10 17.09
CA PRO A 622 33.60 -2.44 18.32
C PRO A 622 33.81 -1.26 19.28
N SER A 623 34.00 -0.04 18.77
CA SER A 623 34.14 1.17 19.60
C SER A 623 32.88 1.54 20.41
N SER A 624 31.75 0.89 20.14
CA SER A 624 30.49 1.06 20.87
C SER A 624 30.25 0.02 21.97
N GLU A 625 31.19 -0.90 22.22
CA GLU A 625 31.01 -2.00 23.20
C GLU A 625 30.61 -1.51 24.60
N SER A 626 31.16 -0.36 25.03
CA SER A 626 30.88 0.26 26.33
C SER A 626 29.65 1.18 26.36
N CYS A 627 28.95 1.34 25.25
CA CYS A 627 27.74 2.17 25.18
C CYS A 627 26.52 1.43 25.74
N ALA A 628 25.48 2.19 26.09
CA ALA A 628 24.22 1.64 26.57
C ALA A 628 23.45 0.92 25.44
N GLU A 629 22.54 0.02 25.81
CA GLU A 629 21.63 -0.63 24.85
C GLU A 629 20.70 0.40 24.20
N TYR A 630 20.35 0.17 22.93
CA TYR A 630 19.44 1.07 22.22
C TYR A 630 17.99 0.89 22.73
N PRO A 631 17.28 1.97 23.10
CA PRO A 631 16.03 1.87 23.86
C PRO A 631 14.81 1.42 23.04
N LEU A 632 14.96 1.24 21.71
CA LEU A 632 13.85 1.00 20.78
C LEU A 632 12.88 -0.09 21.26
N MET A 633 13.37 -1.30 21.56
CA MET A 633 12.47 -2.42 21.90
C MET A 633 11.84 -2.27 23.28
N THR A 634 12.52 -1.62 24.23
CA THR A 634 11.94 -1.28 25.53
C THR A 634 10.79 -0.28 25.37
N LEU A 635 10.97 0.75 24.54
CA LEU A 635 9.92 1.73 24.25
C LEU A 635 8.77 1.10 23.45
N TRP A 636 9.10 0.21 22.51
CA TRP A 636 8.12 -0.54 21.71
C TRP A 636 7.25 -1.43 22.59
N GLU A 637 7.83 -2.20 23.51
CA GLU A 637 7.06 -3.04 24.45
C GLU A 637 6.15 -2.24 25.38
N GLN A 638 6.50 -0.98 25.67
CA GLN A 638 5.65 -0.10 26.47
C GLN A 638 4.40 0.36 25.69
N GLY A 639 4.29 0.09 24.39
CA GLY A 639 3.18 0.51 23.54
C GLY A 639 3.35 1.91 22.95
N LEU A 640 4.55 2.50 23.02
CA LEU A 640 4.79 3.83 22.44
C LEU A 640 4.69 3.79 20.91
N PRO A 641 4.10 4.80 20.25
CA PRO A 641 4.15 4.93 18.81
C PRO A 641 5.55 5.37 18.35
N LEU A 642 6.26 4.48 17.66
CA LEU A 642 7.64 4.71 17.22
C LEU A 642 7.73 4.65 15.69
N ALA A 643 8.47 5.60 15.11
CA ALA A 643 8.85 5.61 13.70
C ALA A 643 10.38 5.52 13.58
N ILE A 644 10.88 4.58 12.79
CA ILE A 644 12.31 4.52 12.42
C ILE A 644 12.51 5.48 11.24
N CYS A 645 13.51 6.36 11.33
CA CYS A 645 13.80 7.41 10.34
C CYS A 645 15.30 7.50 10.05
N THR A 646 15.67 8.18 8.95
CA THR A 646 17.08 8.23 8.49
C THR A 646 17.91 9.38 9.04
N ASP A 647 17.28 10.45 9.50
CA ASP A 647 17.89 11.71 9.92
C ASP A 647 18.73 12.35 8.79
N ASN A 648 20.00 11.98 8.67
CA ASN A 648 20.93 12.48 7.66
C ASN A 648 21.53 11.30 6.87
N PRO A 649 20.83 10.73 5.86
CA PRO A 649 21.26 9.48 5.22
C PRO A 649 22.60 9.56 4.48
N GLY A 650 22.96 10.74 3.98
CA GLY A 650 24.29 11.00 3.40
C GLY A 650 25.40 11.13 4.45
N ILE A 651 25.10 11.65 5.65
CA ILE A 651 26.05 11.74 6.78
C ILE A 651 26.27 10.37 7.41
N GLY A 652 25.18 9.69 7.79
CA GLY A 652 25.22 8.36 8.42
C GLY A 652 25.49 7.20 7.45
N ARG A 653 25.57 7.48 6.14
CA ARG A 653 25.75 6.48 5.07
C ARG A 653 24.73 5.35 5.15
N THR A 654 23.47 5.73 5.30
CA THR A 654 22.38 4.81 5.57
C THR A 654 21.23 5.01 4.59
N THR A 655 20.33 4.05 4.57
CA THR A 655 19.02 4.10 3.92
C THR A 655 17.98 3.72 4.95
N LEU A 656 16.69 3.95 4.67
CA LEU A 656 15.68 3.55 5.64
C LEU A 656 15.66 2.04 5.92
N ALA A 657 15.99 1.20 4.92
CA ALA A 657 16.16 -0.24 5.13
C ALA A 657 17.37 -0.56 6.03
N ASP A 658 18.47 0.17 5.86
CA ASP A 658 19.67 0.00 6.69
C ASP A 658 19.43 0.49 8.14
N GLU A 659 18.56 1.48 8.36
CA GLU A 659 18.13 1.88 9.71
C GLU A 659 17.34 0.76 10.42
N PHE A 660 16.46 0.05 9.72
CA PHE A 660 15.78 -1.14 10.30
C PHE A 660 16.78 -2.25 10.64
N LEU A 661 17.79 -2.47 9.81
CA LEU A 661 18.87 -3.43 10.09
C LEU A 661 19.72 -3.00 11.29
N ALA A 662 20.08 -1.72 11.36
CA ALA A 662 20.81 -1.16 12.49
C ALA A 662 20.00 -1.27 13.79
N ALA A 663 18.73 -0.87 13.75
CA ALA A 663 17.81 -1.00 14.86
C ALA A 663 17.69 -2.44 15.38
N ALA A 664 17.54 -3.40 14.47
CA ALA A 664 17.43 -4.83 14.81
C ALA A 664 18.73 -5.33 15.47
N ARG A 665 19.88 -4.96 14.92
CA ARG A 665 21.20 -5.35 15.44
C ARG A 665 21.53 -4.69 16.80
N MET A 666 21.14 -3.44 16.98
CA MET A 666 21.36 -2.67 18.22
C MET A 666 20.40 -3.06 19.34
N SER A 667 19.38 -3.86 19.04
CA SER A 667 18.41 -4.37 20.01
C SER A 667 18.76 -5.82 20.39
N PRO A 668 19.07 -6.15 21.65
CA PRO A 668 19.46 -7.52 22.04
C PRO A 668 18.41 -8.59 21.70
N ARG A 669 17.11 -8.24 21.80
CA ARG A 669 16.01 -9.11 21.39
C ARG A 669 15.88 -9.19 19.87
N GLY A 670 16.45 -8.26 19.10
CA GLY A 670 16.17 -8.08 17.68
C GLY A 670 14.75 -7.55 17.42
N ILE A 671 14.44 -7.32 16.15
CA ILE A 671 13.13 -6.87 15.66
C ILE A 671 12.57 -7.97 14.77
N THR A 672 11.33 -8.37 14.99
CA THR A 672 10.68 -9.37 14.11
C THR A 672 10.21 -8.72 12.82
N LEU A 673 9.99 -9.50 11.76
CA LEU A 673 9.38 -8.97 10.53
C LEU A 673 8.00 -8.34 10.81
N TRP A 674 7.25 -8.91 11.76
CA TRP A 674 5.99 -8.38 12.25
C TRP A 674 6.14 -7.00 12.90
N ASP A 675 7.08 -6.85 13.83
CA ASP A 675 7.38 -5.58 14.49
C ASP A 675 7.76 -4.52 13.46
N ALA A 676 8.58 -4.89 12.47
CA ALA A 676 9.01 -3.98 11.42
C ALA A 676 7.83 -3.46 10.58
N LEU A 677 6.92 -4.34 10.17
CA LEU A 677 5.72 -3.95 9.44
C LEU A 677 4.83 -3.00 10.25
N ALA A 678 4.71 -3.23 11.56
CA ALA A 678 3.97 -2.36 12.46
C ALA A 678 4.65 -0.98 12.63
N MET A 679 5.97 -0.91 12.80
CA MET A 679 6.72 0.36 12.84
C MET A 679 6.66 1.13 11.51
N ILE A 680 6.66 0.42 10.38
CA ILE A 680 6.41 1.03 9.06
C ILE A 680 5.02 1.66 9.02
N LYS A 681 3.99 0.96 9.51
CA LYS A 681 2.62 1.50 9.62
C LYS A 681 2.56 2.73 10.52
N GLN A 682 3.23 2.73 11.67
CA GLN A 682 3.27 3.89 12.58
C GLN A 682 3.76 5.15 11.85
N SER A 683 4.77 5.01 11.00
CA SER A 683 5.31 6.12 10.20
C SER A 683 4.25 6.74 9.27
N PHE A 684 3.33 5.94 8.71
CA PHE A 684 2.22 6.47 7.92
C PHE A 684 1.08 7.05 8.78
N VAL A 685 0.79 6.44 9.93
CA VAL A 685 -0.25 6.90 10.87
C VAL A 685 0.08 8.29 11.42
N HIS A 686 1.37 8.56 11.65
CA HIS A 686 1.84 9.82 12.21
C HIS A 686 2.36 10.82 11.16
N ALA A 687 2.21 10.54 9.86
CA ALA A 687 2.51 11.49 8.81
C ALA A 687 1.66 12.78 8.95
N PHE A 688 2.30 13.94 8.75
CA PHE A 688 1.66 15.26 8.66
C PHE A 688 0.93 15.43 7.33
N LEU A 689 -0.14 14.65 7.21
CA LEU A 689 -1.11 14.68 6.14
C LEU A 689 -2.51 14.94 6.69
N PRO A 690 -3.37 15.66 5.94
CA PRO A 690 -4.79 15.68 6.22
C PRO A 690 -5.35 14.26 6.32
N SER A 691 -6.29 14.04 7.24
CA SER A 691 -6.85 12.70 7.54
C SER A 691 -7.28 11.92 6.30
N GLU A 692 -8.03 12.55 5.40
CA GLU A 692 -8.51 11.94 4.14
C GLU A 692 -7.35 11.44 3.26
N ARG A 693 -6.29 12.27 3.10
CA ARG A 693 -5.13 11.90 2.29
C ARG A 693 -4.28 10.83 2.97
N ARG A 694 -4.16 10.89 4.30
CA ARG A 694 -3.48 9.87 5.09
C ARG A 694 -4.19 8.52 5.01
N GLU A 695 -5.50 8.48 5.12
CA GLU A 695 -6.30 7.26 4.96
C GLU A 695 -6.20 6.67 3.56
N THR A 696 -6.22 7.53 2.54
CA THR A 696 -6.02 7.10 1.14
C THR A 696 -4.64 6.47 0.96
N LEU A 697 -3.59 7.12 1.47
CA LEU A 697 -2.23 6.59 1.42
C LEU A 697 -2.10 5.27 2.19
N LEU A 698 -2.65 5.19 3.41
CA LEU A 698 -2.66 3.97 4.21
C LEU A 698 -3.32 2.81 3.48
N LYS A 699 -4.47 3.02 2.81
CA LYS A 699 -5.15 1.97 2.02
C LYS A 699 -4.31 1.51 0.83
N GLN A 700 -3.66 2.44 0.14
CA GLN A 700 -2.78 2.12 -0.99
C GLN A 700 -1.57 1.31 -0.55
N VAL A 701 -0.94 1.72 0.55
CA VAL A 701 0.22 1.04 1.14
C VAL A 701 -0.16 -0.32 1.71
N ASP A 702 -1.29 -0.43 2.42
CA ASP A 702 -1.83 -1.69 2.94
C ASP A 702 -2.00 -2.72 1.82
N ALA A 703 -2.54 -2.29 0.67
CA ALA A 703 -2.71 -3.16 -0.49
C ALA A 703 -1.38 -3.58 -1.13
N ASP A 704 -0.37 -2.69 -1.17
CA ASP A 704 0.95 -3.01 -1.73
C ASP A 704 1.76 -3.93 -0.82
N VAL A 705 1.75 -3.67 0.50
CA VAL A 705 2.33 -4.56 1.52
C VAL A 705 1.74 -5.96 1.39
N PHE A 706 0.42 -6.09 1.33
CA PHE A 706 -0.23 -7.39 1.16
C PHE A 706 0.22 -8.11 -0.11
N ARG A 707 0.26 -7.40 -1.24
CA ARG A 707 0.61 -7.99 -2.53
C ARG A 707 2.02 -8.57 -2.53
N ARG A 708 2.97 -7.89 -1.87
CA ARG A 708 4.35 -8.35 -1.72
C ARG A 708 4.43 -9.58 -0.82
N LEU A 709 3.80 -9.53 0.35
CA LEU A 709 3.83 -10.65 1.30
C LEU A 709 3.10 -11.90 0.77
N ALA A 710 2.00 -11.73 0.04
CA ALA A 710 1.24 -12.83 -0.55
C ALA A 710 1.90 -13.41 -1.82
N ALA A 711 2.89 -12.73 -2.41
CA ALA A 711 3.70 -13.25 -3.51
C ALA A 711 4.83 -14.14 -3.01
N ASP A 712 5.40 -13.86 -1.83
CA ASP A 712 6.48 -14.66 -1.21
C ASP A 712 6.01 -16.05 -0.71
N ASP A 713 4.70 -16.27 -0.57
CA ASP A 713 4.10 -17.54 -0.16
C ASP A 713 3.71 -18.45 -1.35
N ARG A 714 4.00 -18.05 -2.60
CA ARG A 714 3.81 -18.87 -3.82
C ARG A 714 5.15 -19.26 -4.42
#